data_AF-A0A7C5J6C3-F1
#
_entry.id   AF-A0A7C5J6C3-F1
#
_cell.length_a   1.000
_cell.length_b   1.000
_cell.length_c   1.000
_cell.angle_alpha   90.00
_cell.angle_beta   90.00
_cell.angle_gamma   90.00
#
_symmetry.space_group_name_H-M   'P 1'
#
loop_
_entity.id
_entity.type
_entity.pdbx_description
1 polymer ?
#
loop_
_entity_poly.entity_id
_entity_poly.type
_entity_poly.pdbx_seq_one_letter_code
_entity_poly.pdbx_strand_id
1 'polypeptide(L)'
;MTTVRHLILLALLLSAGCEPVLESPCDGTTCDRAGFVGGKADGDDWCARYGWYDDDDNYCDDPGGYCAMPDPDCGAEVDACGDTDLSQGMRWGGDPAIGCVADAPPAPADRQIEVLFTNPFCDECSTRDKAVLLVESPIIARVVELIDGAERSVHVAQFTFSRRSIEDALVRAHDRGVEVQVAMDAAQERRGSLAQRLRGRGVDVRFVAGRGNGGRTGIQHDKFMIVDETTLLTGSNNWSSTGTSINEENTIVIQASATDPYIAGFTCHFAAIWAADHDAAGACSEGDITFAPGGAPRRMIRDALREADTSIDVLMHHFTFTDLVDELADAQERGVQVRVILNEETRAEHAGRSWDRLVAAGGRIRYKRNNESAYQLMHHKLAIVDGQLLLNGSGNWSGSGFFNNFENYIAYHDADVVRPFVSMYARLWRWSLSGAVLDAGGTAATQLDAERSVYFGSLHGHVHATEGGDLVDDGHASQRDADGVETPVAIGSSMAEAARYAFEYARDRGGLDFVAITPHTSDAAATAEASQANMTQTAYDVLRSTATEVSDESSGAFVALPGMEWSTNSTGNHVNVLGSSRIAGIDRGRFDRFYSEFLAGRTEAGEQPIVMMNHPRTFRQNLETLSGSWDQEYGILLTEISSGSQRRQKFNDYGLDDFAPLSGVRQRWIDGEVMPEYSVVVQTLATLWQASAPYARLMEVTLNRGTEFADETARNPSLSVAEDGTISRRVKVHSDWDYYLSHGFRLAPVASHDNHYANWGAGHTSRTAIVADQLSSASLLDALRTRSVYASEDENLSLGFYVAGRVPMGGELQTTERTVQAQIVLSDPDYTGPYEVRVYQGAFNGENPTVVSSQTVPGGWTELSLMLSTGAQYAYVEVREIDSDRMAWSAPIWITAR
;
A
#
# COMPACT_ATOMS: atom_id res chain seq x y z
N MET A 1 -25.93 15.60 58.28
CA MET A 1 -25.94 16.84 57.48
C MET A 1 -25.80 16.41 56.03
N THR A 2 -26.96 16.24 55.39
CA THR A 2 -27.45 17.08 54.26
C THR A 2 -26.83 16.60 52.94
N THR A 3 -27.51 15.75 52.16
CA THR A 3 -28.70 16.03 51.32
C THR A 3 -28.40 17.09 50.26
N VAL A 4 -28.84 16.81 49.01
CA VAL A 4 -28.75 17.62 47.78
C VAL A 4 -27.58 17.28 46.85
N ARG A 5 -27.68 16.14 46.14
CA ARG A 5 -27.14 15.95 44.77
C ARG A 5 -27.70 14.69 44.08
N HIS A 6 -28.99 14.41 44.25
CA HIS A 6 -29.68 13.26 43.62
C HIS A 6 -31.08 13.64 43.07
N LEU A 7 -31.24 14.88 42.58
CA LEU A 7 -32.54 15.37 42.07
C LEU A 7 -32.44 16.19 40.77
N ILE A 8 -31.39 15.99 39.96
CA ILE A 8 -31.31 16.51 38.58
C ILE A 8 -30.66 15.43 37.69
N LEU A 9 -31.24 14.23 37.67
CA LEU A 9 -31.00 13.23 36.61
C LEU A 9 -32.22 12.33 36.37
N LEU A 10 -33.38 12.69 36.97
CA LEU A 10 -34.63 11.93 36.88
C LEU A 10 -35.74 12.69 36.13
N ALA A 11 -35.36 13.69 35.33
CA ALA A 11 -36.28 14.47 34.48
C ALA A 11 -35.88 14.47 32.99
N LEU A 12 -34.92 13.64 32.58
CA LEU A 12 -34.52 13.46 31.18
C LEU A 12 -34.52 12.00 30.70
N LEU A 13 -35.16 11.10 31.46
CA LEU A 13 -35.35 9.68 31.08
C LEU A 13 -36.82 9.26 31.15
N LEU A 14 -37.72 10.15 30.72
CA LEU A 14 -39.13 9.86 30.44
C LEU A 14 -39.49 10.37 29.04
N SER A 15 -38.88 9.75 28.03
CA SER A 15 -39.37 9.77 26.64
C SER A 15 -38.81 8.58 25.86
N ALA A 16 -39.02 7.36 26.36
CA ALA A 16 -38.95 6.13 25.57
C ALA A 16 -39.72 5.07 26.36
N GLY A 17 -41.01 4.93 26.06
CA GLY A 17 -41.85 3.93 26.70
C GLY A 17 -41.42 2.53 26.26
N CYS A 18 -41.02 1.70 27.23
CA CYS A 18 -41.11 0.25 27.21
C CYS A 18 -41.08 -0.22 28.67
N GLU A 19 -42.15 -0.90 29.12
CA GLU A 19 -42.24 -1.54 30.44
C GLU A 19 -41.52 -2.91 30.42
N PRO A 20 -41.01 -3.39 31.57
CA PRO A 20 -40.40 -4.72 31.67
C PRO A 20 -41.48 -5.79 31.91
N VAL A 21 -41.47 -6.87 31.11
CA VAL A 21 -42.26 -8.07 31.40
C VAL A 21 -41.44 -9.03 32.25
N LEU A 22 -41.98 -9.33 33.43
CA LEU A 22 -41.52 -10.31 34.40
C LEU A 22 -41.79 -11.74 33.91
N GLU A 23 -40.81 -12.63 34.12
CA GLU A 23 -40.95 -14.07 33.99
C GLU A 23 -42.05 -14.65 34.90
N SER A 24 -42.73 -15.70 34.44
CA SER A 24 -43.39 -16.67 35.31
C SER A 24 -43.30 -18.10 34.72
N PRO A 25 -43.33 -19.16 35.55
CA PRO A 25 -42.80 -20.47 35.23
C PRO A 25 -43.82 -21.42 34.59
N CYS A 26 -43.34 -22.35 33.76
CA CYS A 26 -44.12 -23.44 33.20
C CYS A 26 -44.77 -24.30 34.31
N ASP A 27 -46.09 -24.49 34.24
CA ASP A 27 -46.77 -25.60 34.89
C ASP A 27 -46.95 -26.76 33.90
N GLY A 28 -46.62 -27.97 34.35
CA GLY A 28 -46.84 -29.17 33.55
C GLY A 28 -48.31 -29.56 33.59
N THR A 29 -48.89 -29.92 32.45
CA THR A 29 -49.75 -31.12 32.31
C THR A 29 -50.20 -31.36 30.86
N THR A 30 -50.28 -32.65 30.52
CA THR A 30 -51.05 -33.28 29.42
C THR A 30 -50.56 -33.16 27.96
N CYS A 31 -49.78 -34.17 27.54
CA CYS A 31 -49.85 -34.71 26.17
C CYS A 31 -50.69 -36.01 26.23
N ASP A 32 -51.78 -36.07 25.46
CA ASP A 32 -52.56 -37.30 25.29
C ASP A 32 -52.86 -37.54 23.80
N ARG A 33 -52.41 -38.71 23.33
CA ARG A 33 -52.90 -39.57 22.23
C ARG A 33 -53.00 -39.06 20.78
N ALA A 34 -52.16 -39.66 19.93
CA ALA A 34 -52.46 -40.79 19.00
C ALA A 34 -51.56 -40.62 17.76
N GLY A 35 -50.58 -41.47 17.47
CA GLY A 35 -50.71 -42.90 17.19
C GLY A 35 -50.17 -43.17 15.78
N PHE A 36 -48.86 -43.42 15.63
CA PHE A 36 -48.31 -44.19 14.53
C PHE A 36 -47.12 -45.03 15.03
N VAL A 37 -47.17 -46.32 14.75
CA VAL A 37 -46.21 -47.35 15.15
C VAL A 37 -45.27 -47.61 13.99
N GLY A 38 -43.96 -47.52 14.26
CA GLY A 38 -42.93 -48.40 13.72
C GLY A 38 -42.53 -48.25 12.24
N GLY A 39 -41.37 -47.64 12.03
CA GLY A 39 -40.56 -47.82 10.82
C GLY A 39 -39.24 -47.07 10.95
N LYS A 40 -38.13 -47.79 11.14
CA LYS A 40 -36.79 -47.25 10.88
C LYS A 40 -36.79 -46.77 9.42
N ALA A 41 -36.53 -45.49 9.20
CA ALA A 41 -36.10 -44.97 7.92
C ALA A 41 -34.63 -44.60 8.07
N ASP A 42 -33.81 -45.26 7.25
CA ASP A 42 -32.36 -45.17 7.22
C ASP A 42 -31.92 -43.75 6.85
N GLY A 43 -30.84 -43.28 7.48
CA GLY A 43 -30.31 -41.92 7.38
C GLY A 43 -29.58 -41.60 6.07
N ASP A 44 -29.81 -42.36 5.00
CA ASP A 44 -29.01 -42.28 3.77
C ASP A 44 -29.64 -41.40 2.66
N ASP A 45 -30.90 -40.95 2.80
CA ASP A 45 -31.61 -40.26 1.70
C ASP A 45 -31.52 -38.71 1.75
N TRP A 46 -31.00 -38.12 2.84
CA TRP A 46 -30.86 -36.66 2.95
C TRP A 46 -29.52 -36.14 2.38
N CYS A 47 -28.42 -36.86 2.60
CA CYS A 47 -27.08 -36.51 2.10
C CYS A 47 -26.96 -36.66 0.57
N ALA A 48 -27.72 -37.58 -0.03
CA ALA A 48 -27.72 -37.84 -1.47
C ALA A 48 -28.32 -36.68 -2.32
N ARG A 49 -29.13 -35.80 -1.71
CA ARG A 49 -29.83 -34.73 -2.44
C ARG A 49 -29.03 -33.44 -2.59
N TYR A 50 -27.97 -33.25 -1.78
CA TYR A 50 -27.16 -32.02 -1.73
C TYR A 50 -25.65 -32.23 -1.92
N GLY A 51 -25.20 -33.43 -2.29
CA GLY A 51 -23.85 -33.64 -2.84
C GLY A 51 -22.70 -33.66 -1.84
N TRP A 52 -22.92 -34.15 -0.61
CA TRP A 52 -21.86 -34.32 0.40
C TRP A 52 -21.53 -35.81 0.55
N TYR A 53 -20.54 -36.29 -0.19
CA TYR A 53 -19.77 -37.48 0.15
C TYR A 53 -18.29 -37.15 -0.06
N ASP A 54 -17.50 -37.39 0.98
CA ASP A 54 -16.04 -37.54 0.90
C ASP A 54 -15.76 -39.04 0.85
N ASP A 55 -14.99 -39.49 -0.15
CA ASP A 55 -14.50 -40.86 -0.23
C ASP A 55 -13.35 -41.02 0.79
N ASP A 56 -13.67 -41.16 2.09
CA ASP A 56 -12.97 -42.06 3.04
C ASP A 56 -13.24 -41.83 4.56
N ASP A 57 -14.16 -40.97 5.03
CA ASP A 57 -14.47 -40.89 6.48
C ASP A 57 -15.97 -40.69 6.79
N ASN A 58 -16.57 -41.66 7.47
CA ASN A 58 -17.97 -41.64 7.94
C ASN A 58 -18.16 -40.68 9.13
N TYR A 59 -18.52 -39.42 8.88
CA TYR A 59 -19.17 -38.54 9.86
C TYR A 59 -20.33 -37.78 9.20
N CYS A 60 -21.55 -37.98 9.72
CA CYS A 60 -22.63 -37.00 9.59
C CYS A 60 -22.62 -36.17 10.87
N ASP A 61 -22.32 -34.87 10.77
CA ASP A 61 -22.47 -33.94 11.88
C ASP A 61 -23.96 -33.75 12.19
N ASP A 62 -24.38 -34.18 13.39
CA ASP A 62 -25.66 -33.83 14.01
C ASP A 62 -25.51 -32.48 14.76
N PRO A 63 -26.20 -31.40 14.35
CA PRO A 63 -26.14 -30.12 15.05
C PRO A 63 -27.24 -30.05 16.12
N GLY A 64 -26.96 -30.53 17.33
CA GLY A 64 -27.79 -30.22 18.51
C GLY A 64 -27.19 -29.04 19.31
N GLY A 65 -27.80 -27.85 19.40
CA GLY A 65 -29.04 -27.40 18.80
C GLY A 65 -29.28 -25.91 19.02
N TYR A 66 -29.99 -25.32 18.06
CA TYR A 66 -30.99 -24.26 18.20
C TYR A 66 -31.82 -24.30 16.90
N CYS A 67 -32.88 -25.11 16.89
CA CYS A 67 -33.91 -25.00 15.86
C CYS A 67 -34.86 -23.88 16.25
N ALA A 68 -34.75 -22.73 15.58
CA ALA A 68 -35.90 -21.86 15.39
C ALA A 68 -36.86 -22.59 14.44
N MET A 69 -37.99 -23.07 14.95
CA MET A 69 -39.10 -23.54 14.13
C MET A 69 -39.79 -22.33 13.47
N PRO A 70 -40.19 -22.40 12.19
CA PRO A 70 -41.01 -21.38 11.56
C PRO A 70 -42.46 -21.45 12.09
N ASP A 71 -43.04 -20.28 12.30
CA ASP A 71 -44.47 -20.07 12.58
C ASP A 71 -45.34 -20.68 11.45
N PRO A 72 -46.32 -21.56 11.74
CA PRO A 72 -47.21 -22.13 10.74
C PRO A 72 -48.46 -21.28 10.38
N ASP A 73 -48.63 -20.05 10.88
CA ASP A 73 -49.88 -19.29 10.67
C ASP A 73 -49.90 -18.29 9.49
N CYS A 74 -49.10 -18.50 8.43
CA CYS A 74 -49.23 -17.72 7.20
C CYS A 74 -49.21 -18.60 5.95
N GLY A 75 -50.35 -19.22 5.64
CA GLY A 75 -50.67 -19.70 4.30
C GLY A 75 -51.49 -18.65 3.52
N ALA A 76 -51.12 -18.41 2.26
CA ALA A 76 -51.97 -18.04 1.11
C ALA A 76 -51.05 -17.55 -0.02
N GLU A 77 -50.88 -18.30 -1.10
CA GLU A 77 -51.67 -18.27 -2.33
C GLU A 77 -51.25 -17.20 -3.35
N VAL A 78 -51.35 -17.63 -4.60
CA VAL A 78 -50.76 -17.14 -5.84
C VAL A 78 -51.68 -16.12 -6.53
N ASP A 79 -51.07 -15.27 -7.37
CA ASP A 79 -51.63 -14.60 -8.56
C ASP A 79 -52.83 -13.64 -8.42
N ALA A 80 -52.62 -12.37 -8.80
CA ALA A 80 -53.32 -11.75 -9.94
C ALA A 80 -52.82 -10.32 -10.23
N CYS A 81 -52.58 -10.07 -11.51
CA CYS A 81 -52.38 -8.75 -12.12
C CYS A 81 -53.47 -7.73 -11.76
N GLY A 82 -53.11 -6.44 -11.70
CA GLY A 82 -54.09 -5.36 -11.66
C GLY A 82 -53.46 -3.97 -11.64
N ASP A 83 -53.24 -3.42 -12.83
CA ASP A 83 -53.14 -1.98 -13.12
C ASP A 83 -54.09 -1.14 -12.25
N THR A 84 -53.61 -0.02 -11.69
CA THR A 84 -54.40 1.23 -11.58
C THR A 84 -53.53 2.43 -11.20
N ASP A 85 -53.33 3.28 -12.23
CA ASP A 85 -53.54 4.73 -12.20
C ASP A 85 -52.80 5.59 -11.16
N LEU A 86 -51.64 6.10 -11.60
CA LEU A 86 -51.00 7.28 -11.03
C LEU A 86 -51.71 8.55 -11.53
N SER A 87 -52.60 9.11 -10.70
CA SER A 87 -52.95 10.52 -10.84
C SER A 87 -53.20 11.22 -9.50
N GLN A 88 -52.68 12.46 -9.44
CA GLN A 88 -52.88 13.52 -8.46
C GLN A 88 -51.81 13.64 -7.36
N GLY A 89 -51.08 14.75 -7.43
CA GLY A 89 -49.92 15.05 -6.61
C GLY A 89 -50.18 15.94 -5.40
N MET A 90 -49.13 16.09 -4.59
CA MET A 90 -48.81 17.28 -3.82
C MET A 90 -47.34 17.20 -3.40
N ARG A 91 -46.59 18.27 -3.66
CA ARG A 91 -45.19 18.46 -3.20
C ARG A 91 -45.20 18.81 -1.71
N TRP A 92 -44.26 18.27 -0.93
CA TRP A 92 -43.14 18.99 -0.28
C TRP A 92 -42.43 18.11 0.78
N GLY A 93 -41.10 18.00 0.64
CA GLY A 93 -40.12 18.02 1.73
C GLY A 93 -39.95 16.77 2.59
N GLY A 94 -38.78 16.13 2.49
CA GLY A 94 -38.29 15.18 3.49
C GLY A 94 -37.58 13.98 2.88
N ASP A 95 -36.26 13.99 3.00
CA ASP A 95 -35.34 12.86 2.80
C ASP A 95 -35.83 11.55 3.45
N PRO A 96 -35.64 10.38 2.79
CA PRO A 96 -35.36 9.17 3.54
C PRO A 96 -34.21 8.35 2.94
N ALA A 97 -32.97 8.81 3.16
CA ALA A 97 -31.84 7.92 3.36
C ALA A 97 -31.85 7.37 4.80
N ILE A 98 -32.51 6.23 5.02
CA ILE A 98 -32.14 5.29 6.10
C ILE A 98 -32.22 3.88 5.51
N GLY A 99 -31.22 3.54 4.71
CA GLY A 99 -30.81 2.15 4.56
C GLY A 99 -30.05 1.76 5.82
N CYS A 100 -30.33 0.58 6.35
CA CYS A 100 -29.61 0.00 7.48
C CYS A 100 -28.12 -0.08 7.14
N VAL A 101 -27.33 0.84 7.65
CA VAL A 101 -25.88 0.70 7.72
C VAL A 101 -25.61 -0.34 8.80
N ALA A 102 -24.85 -1.37 8.46
CA ALA A 102 -24.29 -2.32 9.42
C ALA A 102 -23.68 -1.54 10.59
N ASP A 103 -23.92 -2.01 11.82
CA ASP A 103 -23.41 -1.38 13.02
C ASP A 103 -21.91 -1.04 12.83
N ALA A 104 -21.58 0.24 12.97
CA ALA A 104 -20.20 0.69 12.95
C ALA A 104 -19.41 -0.09 14.02
N PRO A 105 -18.15 -0.48 13.75
CA PRO A 105 -17.33 -1.13 14.75
C PRO A 105 -17.26 -0.25 16.01
N PRO A 106 -17.21 -0.86 17.21
CA PRO A 106 -17.10 -0.10 18.44
C PRO A 106 -15.91 0.84 18.37
N ALA A 107 -16.05 2.05 18.94
CA ALA A 107 -15.02 3.08 18.98
C ALA A 107 -13.64 2.46 19.31
N PRO A 108 -12.54 2.95 18.69
CA PRO A 108 -11.24 2.34 18.90
C PRO A 108 -10.93 2.32 20.39
N ALA A 109 -10.77 1.11 20.92
CA ALA A 109 -10.14 0.92 22.21
C ALA A 109 -8.79 1.67 22.18
N ASP A 110 -8.35 2.18 23.32
CA ASP A 110 -7.11 2.90 23.54
C ASP A 110 -5.84 2.04 23.34
N ARG A 111 -5.87 1.16 22.34
CA ARG A 111 -4.81 0.23 21.98
C ARG A 111 -3.64 1.00 21.41
N GLN A 112 -2.45 0.74 21.96
CA GLN A 112 -1.21 1.08 21.27
C GLN A 112 -0.73 -0.16 20.54
N ILE A 113 -0.58 -0.06 19.22
CA ILE A 113 -0.19 -1.19 18.37
C ILE A 113 1.12 -0.87 17.66
N GLU A 114 2.03 -1.83 17.65
CA GLU A 114 3.31 -1.77 16.96
C GLU A 114 3.46 -3.00 16.06
N VAL A 115 3.76 -2.80 14.78
CA VAL A 115 4.01 -3.87 13.81
C VAL A 115 5.51 -4.02 13.57
N LEU A 116 6.04 -5.20 13.83
CA LEU A 116 7.43 -5.56 13.62
C LEU A 116 7.55 -6.66 12.59
N PHE A 117 8.35 -6.44 11.56
CA PHE A 117 8.77 -7.49 10.63
C PHE A 117 10.18 -7.97 10.96
N THR A 118 10.58 -9.12 10.42
CA THR A 118 11.99 -9.52 10.38
C THR A 118 12.77 -8.54 9.52
N ASN A 119 13.25 -7.47 10.15
CA ASN A 119 14.05 -6.41 9.56
C ASN A 119 15.45 -6.43 10.21
N PRO A 120 16.53 -6.07 9.50
CA PRO A 120 16.53 -5.69 8.10
C PRO A 120 16.26 -6.85 7.14
N PHE A 121 15.40 -6.61 6.15
CA PHE A 121 15.14 -7.59 5.12
C PHE A 121 16.41 -7.85 4.32
N CYS A 122 16.66 -9.11 4.02
CA CYS A 122 17.82 -9.49 3.23
C CYS A 122 17.41 -10.42 2.12
N ASP A 123 17.45 -9.88 0.91
CA ASP A 123 16.92 -10.53 -0.29
C ASP A 123 18.00 -11.41 -0.95
N GLU A 124 19.26 -11.01 -0.73
CA GLU A 124 20.48 -11.77 -1.00
C GLU A 124 21.37 -11.71 0.24
N CYS A 125 21.39 -12.81 0.99
CA CYS A 125 22.16 -12.94 2.22
C CYS A 125 23.07 -14.15 2.17
N SER A 126 24.29 -13.96 2.64
CA SER A 126 25.22 -15.03 2.93
C SER A 126 25.02 -15.55 4.37
N THR A 127 25.64 -16.69 4.69
CA THR A 127 25.68 -17.18 6.09
C THR A 127 26.34 -16.18 7.05
N ARG A 128 27.23 -15.30 6.55
CA ARG A 128 27.91 -14.27 7.36
C ARG A 128 26.94 -13.18 7.81
N ASP A 129 26.00 -12.83 6.95
CA ASP A 129 25.05 -11.73 7.18
C ASP A 129 24.06 -12.09 8.27
N LYS A 130 23.71 -13.37 8.38
CA LYS A 130 22.89 -13.90 9.48
C LYS A 130 23.39 -13.44 10.85
N ALA A 131 24.71 -13.41 11.10
CA ALA A 131 25.25 -12.96 12.38
C ALA A 131 24.96 -11.48 12.69
N VAL A 132 24.96 -10.62 11.66
CA VAL A 132 24.65 -9.19 11.78
C VAL A 132 23.14 -9.00 11.98
N LEU A 133 22.33 -9.64 11.12
CA LEU A 133 20.86 -9.60 11.21
C LEU A 133 20.34 -10.06 12.57
N LEU A 134 21.03 -11.01 13.18
CA LEU A 134 20.73 -11.51 14.52
C LEU A 134 20.91 -10.47 15.61
N VAL A 135 21.96 -9.66 15.52
CA VAL A 135 22.27 -8.62 16.51
C VAL A 135 21.33 -7.43 16.36
N GLU A 136 20.92 -7.12 15.12
CA GLU A 136 20.09 -5.97 14.79
C GLU A 136 18.57 -6.26 14.80
N SER A 137 18.17 -7.46 15.23
CA SER A 137 16.76 -7.89 15.19
C SER A 137 15.86 -7.00 16.06
N PRO A 138 14.91 -6.24 15.47
CA PRO A 138 13.97 -5.41 16.23
C PRO A 138 13.02 -6.27 17.06
N ILE A 139 12.65 -7.46 16.57
CA ILE A 139 11.82 -8.42 17.29
C ILE A 139 12.53 -8.89 18.58
N ILE A 140 13.81 -9.28 18.51
CA ILE A 140 14.57 -9.67 19.71
C ILE A 140 14.66 -8.50 20.68
N ALA A 141 15.02 -7.31 20.18
CA ALA A 141 15.18 -6.12 21.00
C ALA A 141 13.89 -5.82 21.78
N ARG A 142 12.74 -5.81 21.09
CA ARG A 142 11.44 -5.53 21.71
C ARG A 142 10.98 -6.60 22.69
N VAL A 143 11.16 -7.88 22.36
CA VAL A 143 10.84 -8.99 23.28
C VAL A 143 11.65 -8.88 24.57
N VAL A 144 12.96 -8.63 24.46
CA VAL A 144 13.84 -8.48 25.63
C VAL A 144 13.45 -7.26 26.46
N GLU A 145 13.18 -6.12 25.83
CA GLU A 145 12.76 -4.89 26.49
C GLU A 145 11.49 -5.11 27.33
N LEU A 146 10.48 -5.75 26.75
CA LEU A 146 9.20 -6.01 27.44
C LEU A 146 9.36 -6.99 28.62
N ILE A 147 10.19 -8.03 28.48
CA ILE A 147 10.49 -8.95 29.58
C ILE A 147 11.28 -8.25 30.70
N ASP A 148 12.24 -7.40 30.35
CA ASP A 148 13.01 -6.63 31.33
C ASP A 148 12.16 -5.57 32.03
N GLY A 149 11.16 -5.01 31.35
CA GLY A 149 10.20 -4.06 31.89
C GLY A 149 9.08 -4.68 32.74
N ALA A 150 8.87 -6.00 32.67
CA ALA A 150 7.78 -6.67 33.38
C ALA A 150 7.87 -6.55 34.91
N GLU A 151 6.73 -6.28 35.55
CA GLU A 151 6.60 -6.05 36.99
C GLU A 151 5.86 -7.17 37.74
N ARG A 152 4.92 -7.87 37.09
CA ARG A 152 4.02 -8.86 37.71
C ARG A 152 4.16 -10.25 37.08
N SER A 153 3.97 -10.36 35.77
CA SER A 153 3.90 -11.64 35.07
C SER A 153 4.43 -11.59 33.64
N VAL A 154 5.01 -12.71 33.20
CA VAL A 154 5.40 -13.00 31.82
C VAL A 154 4.94 -14.41 31.48
N HIS A 155 3.93 -14.50 30.61
CA HIS A 155 3.36 -15.76 30.13
C HIS A 155 3.73 -15.95 28.66
N VAL A 156 4.45 -17.03 28.34
CA VAL A 156 5.01 -17.28 26.99
C VAL A 156 4.47 -18.59 26.45
N ALA A 157 3.85 -18.56 25.27
CA ALA A 157 3.55 -19.75 24.47
C ALA A 157 4.40 -19.73 23.20
N GLN A 158 5.31 -20.69 23.05
CA GLN A 158 6.21 -20.75 21.90
C GLN A 158 6.46 -22.18 21.42
N PHE A 159 6.27 -22.39 20.12
CA PHE A 159 6.66 -23.67 19.50
C PHE A 159 8.15 -23.94 19.68
N THR A 160 9.03 -22.97 19.44
CA THR A 160 10.48 -23.19 19.59
C THR A 160 11.24 -21.96 20.05
N PHE A 161 12.30 -22.20 20.81
CA PHE A 161 13.04 -21.18 21.52
C PHE A 161 14.55 -21.46 21.48
N SER A 162 15.33 -20.59 20.83
CA SER A 162 16.79 -20.75 20.70
C SER A 162 17.62 -19.45 20.88
N ARG A 163 17.04 -18.42 21.50
CA ARG A 163 17.74 -17.16 21.81
C ARG A 163 18.19 -17.06 23.27
N ARG A 164 19.51 -16.97 23.48
CA ARG A 164 20.08 -16.75 24.80
C ARG A 164 19.72 -15.40 25.39
N SER A 165 19.63 -14.34 24.58
CA SER A 165 19.25 -13.01 25.05
C SER A 165 17.87 -13.01 25.71
N ILE A 166 16.90 -13.69 25.10
CA ILE A 166 15.55 -13.87 25.65
C ILE A 166 15.59 -14.81 26.87
N GLU A 167 16.43 -15.85 26.87
CA GLU A 167 16.56 -16.78 28.02
C GLU A 167 17.07 -16.02 29.24
N ASP A 168 18.12 -15.23 29.03
CA ASP A 168 18.71 -14.39 30.07
C ASP A 168 17.70 -13.34 30.57
N ALA A 169 16.87 -12.77 29.68
CA ALA A 169 15.81 -11.84 30.07
C ALA A 169 14.73 -12.52 30.95
N LEU A 170 14.26 -13.70 30.55
CA LEU A 170 13.27 -14.47 31.33
C LEU A 170 13.81 -14.84 32.70
N VAL A 171 15.09 -15.22 32.80
CA VAL A 171 15.67 -15.49 34.12
C VAL A 171 15.87 -14.21 34.93
N ARG A 172 16.27 -13.08 34.31
CA ARG A 172 16.29 -11.80 35.01
C ARG A 172 14.92 -11.43 35.57
N ALA A 173 13.84 -11.64 34.82
CA ALA A 173 12.48 -11.42 35.31
C ALA A 173 12.13 -12.33 36.49
N HIS A 174 12.41 -13.63 36.38
CA HIS A 174 12.21 -14.59 37.46
C HIS A 174 13.02 -14.24 38.73
N ASP A 175 14.30 -13.86 38.58
CA ASP A 175 15.17 -13.45 39.67
C ASP A 175 14.69 -12.15 40.35
N ARG A 176 13.95 -11.28 39.63
CA ARG A 176 13.26 -10.11 40.18
C ARG A 176 11.97 -10.45 40.94
N GLY A 177 11.50 -11.70 40.88
CA GLY A 177 10.25 -12.15 41.50
C GLY A 177 9.01 -12.00 40.62
N VAL A 178 9.17 -11.70 39.33
CA VAL A 178 8.09 -11.72 38.34
C VAL A 178 7.65 -13.16 38.12
N GLU A 179 6.35 -13.42 38.02
CA GLU A 179 5.84 -14.75 37.66
C GLU A 179 6.19 -15.05 36.20
N VAL A 180 6.99 -16.08 35.94
CA VAL A 180 7.39 -16.45 34.57
C VAL A 180 6.93 -17.87 34.27
N GLN A 181 5.95 -18.00 33.36
CA GLN A 181 5.43 -19.27 32.87
C GLN A 181 5.68 -19.43 31.37
N VAL A 182 6.29 -20.55 30.97
CA VAL A 182 6.65 -20.82 29.58
C VAL A 182 6.05 -22.15 29.13
N ALA A 183 5.04 -22.09 28.26
CA ALA A 183 4.46 -23.24 27.56
C ALA A 183 5.21 -23.48 26.23
N MET A 184 5.72 -24.69 26.06
CA MET A 184 6.48 -25.13 24.89
C MET A 184 5.87 -26.41 24.33
N ASP A 185 6.08 -26.66 23.04
CA ASP A 185 5.71 -27.96 22.46
C ASP A 185 6.47 -29.14 23.07
N ALA A 186 5.75 -30.24 23.30
CA ALA A 186 6.30 -31.45 23.91
C ALA A 186 7.49 -32.05 23.14
N ALA A 187 7.52 -31.94 21.80
CA ALA A 187 8.63 -32.46 21.01
C ALA A 187 9.91 -31.61 21.13
N GLN A 188 9.85 -30.44 21.78
CA GLN A 188 11.00 -29.60 22.10
C GLN A 188 11.65 -29.92 23.45
N GLU A 189 11.13 -30.89 24.20
CA GLU A 189 11.77 -31.39 25.43
C GLU A 189 13.02 -32.21 25.09
N ARG A 190 14.06 -31.52 24.62
CA ARG A 190 15.33 -32.11 24.17
C ARG A 190 16.45 -31.74 25.12
N ARG A 191 17.32 -32.71 25.42
CA ARG A 191 18.49 -32.50 26.26
C ARG A 191 19.32 -31.31 25.76
N GLY A 192 19.48 -30.30 26.61
CA GLY A 192 20.29 -29.11 26.30
C GLY A 192 19.56 -27.99 25.55
N SER A 193 18.26 -28.13 25.29
CA SER A 193 17.42 -27.03 24.78
C SER A 193 17.38 -25.87 25.78
N LEU A 194 17.13 -24.65 25.30
CA LEU A 194 17.04 -23.48 26.17
C LEU A 194 15.89 -23.59 27.17
N ALA A 195 14.75 -24.13 26.74
CA ALA A 195 13.61 -24.37 27.61
C ALA A 195 13.94 -25.32 28.78
N GLN A 196 14.74 -26.38 28.55
CA GLN A 196 15.20 -27.23 29.65
C GLN A 196 16.18 -26.51 30.59
N ARG A 197 17.01 -25.60 30.06
CA ARG A 197 17.90 -24.77 30.90
C ARG A 197 17.12 -23.79 31.76
N LEU A 198 16.09 -23.13 31.22
CA LEU A 198 15.17 -22.28 31.97
C LEU A 198 14.55 -23.04 33.15
N ARG A 199 14.01 -24.24 32.87
CA ARG A 199 13.47 -25.13 33.92
C ARG A 199 14.50 -25.50 34.97
N GLY A 200 15.75 -25.78 34.55
CA GLY A 200 16.86 -26.04 35.46
C GLY A 200 17.31 -24.84 36.30
N ARG A 201 16.97 -23.61 35.89
CA ARG A 201 17.22 -22.36 36.62
C ARG A 201 16.04 -21.92 37.50
N GLY A 202 14.97 -22.72 37.58
CA GLY A 202 13.82 -22.46 38.47
C GLY A 202 12.63 -21.76 37.80
N VAL A 203 12.71 -21.44 36.51
CA VAL A 203 11.58 -20.89 35.76
C VAL A 203 10.54 -21.99 35.51
N ASP A 204 9.24 -21.65 35.63
CA ASP A 204 8.16 -22.60 35.39
C ASP A 204 8.00 -22.83 33.88
N VAL A 205 8.46 -24.00 33.42
CA VAL A 205 8.39 -24.41 32.01
C VAL A 205 7.57 -25.68 31.89
N ARG A 206 6.52 -25.64 31.06
CA ARG A 206 5.66 -26.79 30.76
C ARG A 206 5.77 -27.17 29.29
N PHE A 207 5.88 -28.47 29.04
CA PHE A 207 5.90 -29.06 27.71
C PHE A 207 4.53 -29.68 27.42
N VAL A 208 3.85 -29.22 26.37
CA VAL A 208 2.44 -29.49 26.08
C VAL A 208 2.30 -30.07 24.68
N ALA A 209 1.42 -31.06 24.51
CA ALA A 209 1.08 -31.64 23.21
C ALA A 209 -0.32 -31.18 22.77
N GLY A 210 -0.52 -31.03 21.47
CA GLY A 210 -1.84 -30.76 20.89
C GLY A 210 -2.76 -31.98 20.91
N ARG A 211 -3.96 -31.82 20.33
CA ARG A 211 -5.00 -32.85 20.33
C ARG A 211 -4.59 -34.04 19.47
N GLY A 212 -4.73 -35.25 20.02
CA GLY A 212 -4.50 -36.49 19.30
C GLY A 212 -5.68 -36.87 18.38
N ASN A 213 -5.38 -37.34 17.17
CA ASN A 213 -6.36 -37.95 16.28
C ASN A 213 -5.74 -39.12 15.48
N GLY A 214 -6.35 -40.31 15.56
CA GLY A 214 -6.03 -41.44 14.66
C GLY A 214 -4.55 -41.88 14.61
N GLY A 215 -3.77 -41.68 15.69
CA GLY A 215 -2.34 -42.04 15.74
C GLY A 215 -1.36 -40.90 15.44
N ARG A 216 -1.83 -39.70 15.12
CA ARG A 216 -1.02 -38.46 15.08
C ARG A 216 -1.40 -37.55 16.24
N THR A 217 -0.40 -36.91 16.86
CA THR A 217 -0.61 -35.96 17.97
C THR A 217 -0.32 -34.55 17.45
N GLY A 218 -1.24 -33.62 17.68
CA GLY A 218 -1.02 -32.20 17.39
C GLY A 218 0.10 -31.61 18.24
N ILE A 219 0.45 -30.35 17.97
CA ILE A 219 1.54 -29.63 18.64
C ILE A 219 1.05 -28.35 19.31
N GLN A 220 1.80 -27.84 20.29
CA GLN A 220 1.64 -26.45 20.73
C GLN A 220 2.36 -25.57 19.71
N HIS A 221 1.63 -24.86 18.86
CA HIS A 221 2.23 -24.08 17.76
C HIS A 221 1.92 -22.60 17.86
N ASP A 222 1.35 -22.12 18.96
CA ASP A 222 1.28 -20.69 19.25
C ASP A 222 2.65 -20.03 19.37
N LYS A 223 2.66 -18.73 19.05
CA LYS A 223 3.78 -17.81 19.16
C LYS A 223 3.30 -16.51 19.78
N PHE A 224 3.05 -16.51 21.08
CA PHE A 224 2.66 -15.29 21.76
C PHE A 224 3.28 -15.16 23.15
N MET A 225 3.30 -13.91 23.63
CA MET A 225 3.70 -13.56 24.99
C MET A 225 2.74 -12.53 25.57
N ILE A 226 2.37 -12.70 26.83
CA ILE A 226 1.60 -11.72 27.60
C ILE A 226 2.48 -11.22 28.74
N VAL A 227 2.61 -9.90 28.84
CA VAL A 227 3.32 -9.20 29.91
C VAL A 227 2.32 -8.41 30.73
N ASP A 228 2.34 -8.65 32.04
CA ASP A 228 1.57 -7.94 33.06
C ASP A 228 0.07 -7.83 32.76
N GLU A 229 -0.51 -8.77 32.01
CA GLU A 229 -1.91 -8.77 31.57
C GLU A 229 -2.33 -7.44 30.89
N THR A 230 -1.39 -6.76 30.24
CA THR A 230 -1.64 -5.48 29.55
C THR A 230 -0.91 -5.36 28.23
N THR A 231 0.01 -6.27 27.92
CA THR A 231 0.77 -6.24 26.68
C THR A 231 0.83 -7.62 26.07
N LEU A 232 0.30 -7.76 24.86
CA LEU A 232 0.33 -8.97 24.05
C LEU A 232 1.35 -8.80 22.93
N LEU A 233 2.17 -9.82 22.68
CA LEU A 233 2.90 -10.00 21.43
C LEU A 233 2.40 -11.26 20.76
N THR A 234 2.07 -11.20 19.47
CA THR A 234 1.70 -12.39 18.69
C THR A 234 2.05 -12.20 17.21
N GLY A 235 1.98 -13.27 16.42
CA GLY A 235 2.24 -13.26 14.98
C GLY A 235 2.71 -14.63 14.49
N SER A 236 3.49 -14.64 13.41
CA SER A 236 4.01 -15.89 12.86
C SER A 236 5.30 -16.38 13.55
N ASN A 237 5.97 -15.49 14.29
CA ASN A 237 7.39 -15.57 14.63
C ASN A 237 7.77 -16.60 15.68
N ASN A 238 8.59 -17.58 15.29
CA ASN A 238 9.31 -18.41 16.25
C ASN A 238 10.52 -17.64 16.80
N TRP A 239 10.74 -17.68 18.12
CA TRP A 239 11.92 -17.08 18.77
C TRP A 239 13.20 -17.90 18.56
N SER A 240 13.54 -18.09 17.29
CA SER A 240 14.60 -18.97 16.81
C SER A 240 15.64 -18.25 15.98
N SER A 241 16.84 -18.84 15.93
CA SER A 241 17.74 -18.93 14.76
C SER A 241 17.45 -18.02 13.57
N THR A 242 16.43 -18.42 12.84
CA THR A 242 16.09 -17.89 11.54
C THR A 242 14.82 -17.07 11.62
N GLY A 243 13.89 -17.42 12.52
CA GLY A 243 12.65 -16.70 12.70
C GLY A 243 12.87 -15.23 13.03
N THR A 244 13.76 -14.92 13.97
CA THR A 244 13.96 -13.53 14.41
C THR A 244 14.98 -12.75 13.56
N SER A 245 15.53 -13.32 12.48
CA SER A 245 16.61 -12.65 11.75
C SER A 245 16.61 -12.80 10.25
N ILE A 246 15.98 -13.82 9.66
CA ILE A 246 16.06 -14.00 8.21
C ILE A 246 14.77 -14.49 7.56
N ASN A 247 13.97 -15.30 8.25
CA ASN A 247 12.67 -15.72 7.71
C ASN A 247 11.76 -14.50 7.54
N GLU A 248 10.95 -14.51 6.48
CA GLU A 248 9.88 -13.52 6.31
C GLU A 248 8.80 -13.82 7.36
N GLU A 249 8.78 -13.04 8.43
CA GLU A 249 7.90 -13.19 9.59
C GLU A 249 7.48 -11.83 10.16
N ASN A 250 6.51 -11.87 11.08
CA ASN A 250 5.98 -10.70 11.75
C ASN A 250 5.72 -10.94 13.24
N THR A 251 5.69 -9.86 14.00
CA THR A 251 5.24 -9.78 15.39
C THR A 251 4.47 -8.47 15.56
N ILE A 252 3.27 -8.55 16.10
CA ILE A 252 2.43 -7.40 16.44
C ILE A 252 2.41 -7.30 17.96
N VAL A 253 2.74 -6.12 18.48
CA VAL A 253 2.66 -5.79 19.91
C VAL A 253 1.41 -4.96 20.14
N ILE A 254 0.57 -5.37 21.09
CA ILE A 254 -0.68 -4.70 21.44
C ILE A 254 -0.64 -4.38 22.92
N GLN A 255 -0.73 -3.10 23.27
CA GLN A 255 -0.86 -2.65 24.66
C GLN A 255 -2.27 -2.15 24.90
N ALA A 256 -2.95 -2.72 25.90
CA ALA A 256 -4.33 -2.41 26.22
C ALA A 256 -4.65 -2.80 27.68
N SER A 257 -5.85 -2.45 28.15
CA SER A 257 -6.33 -2.92 29.46
C SER A 257 -6.50 -4.44 29.51
N ALA A 258 -6.42 -5.04 30.70
CA ALA A 258 -6.62 -6.48 30.90
C ALA A 258 -8.01 -6.99 30.47
N THR A 259 -9.00 -6.09 30.38
CA THR A 259 -10.37 -6.38 29.93
C THR A 259 -10.54 -6.22 28.42
N ASP A 260 -9.53 -5.71 27.70
CA ASP A 260 -9.59 -5.67 26.25
C ASP A 260 -9.64 -7.11 25.69
N PRO A 261 -10.50 -7.40 24.70
CA PRO A 261 -10.66 -8.75 24.16
C PRO A 261 -9.35 -9.43 23.72
N TYR A 262 -8.38 -8.67 23.17
CA TYR A 262 -7.09 -9.22 22.78
C TYR A 262 -6.31 -9.73 23.99
N ILE A 263 -6.30 -8.98 25.08
CA ILE A 263 -5.58 -9.39 26.29
C ILE A 263 -6.32 -10.50 27.03
N ALA A 264 -7.64 -10.35 27.21
CA ALA A 264 -8.46 -11.31 27.94
C ALA A 264 -8.53 -12.68 27.24
N GLY A 265 -8.76 -12.69 25.92
CA GLY A 265 -8.85 -13.90 25.12
C GLY A 265 -7.54 -14.69 25.11
N PHE A 266 -6.40 -14.01 24.89
CA PHE A 266 -5.09 -14.66 24.96
C PHE A 266 -4.72 -15.13 26.38
N THR A 267 -5.15 -14.42 27.43
CA THR A 267 -4.95 -14.87 28.81
C THR A 267 -5.74 -16.15 29.11
N CYS A 268 -7.01 -16.21 28.67
CA CYS A 268 -7.83 -17.42 28.72
C CYS A 268 -7.15 -18.58 27.97
N HIS A 269 -6.70 -18.31 26.74
CA HIS A 269 -6.09 -19.31 25.88
C HIS A 269 -4.76 -19.83 26.45
N PHE A 270 -3.92 -18.95 27.01
CA PHE A 270 -2.70 -19.35 27.71
C PHE A 270 -2.99 -20.28 28.88
N ALA A 271 -3.98 -19.96 29.72
CA ALA A 271 -4.37 -20.80 30.84
C ALA A 271 -4.83 -22.20 30.38
N ALA A 272 -5.56 -22.27 29.26
CA ALA A 272 -5.97 -23.54 28.67
C ALA A 272 -4.78 -24.35 28.11
N ILE A 273 -3.85 -23.72 27.38
CA ILE A 273 -2.60 -24.37 26.95
C ILE A 273 -1.82 -24.87 28.17
N TRP A 274 -1.68 -24.03 29.20
CA TRP A 274 -0.98 -24.38 30.43
C TRP A 274 -1.63 -25.56 31.14
N ALA A 275 -2.96 -25.69 31.09
CA ALA A 275 -3.69 -26.86 31.59
C ALA A 275 -3.59 -28.09 30.69
N ALA A 276 -3.16 -27.92 29.43
CA ALA A 276 -3.28 -28.89 28.33
C ALA A 276 -4.74 -29.26 28.01
N ASP A 277 -5.65 -28.27 28.10
CA ASP A 277 -7.08 -28.41 27.83
C ASP A 277 -7.41 -27.89 26.42
N HIS A 278 -7.55 -28.82 25.48
CA HIS A 278 -7.80 -28.51 24.07
C HIS A 278 -9.18 -27.90 23.81
N ASP A 279 -10.20 -28.32 24.58
CA ASP A 279 -11.58 -27.85 24.37
C ASP A 279 -11.75 -26.44 24.93
N ALA A 280 -11.18 -26.18 26.11
CA ALA A 280 -11.16 -24.84 26.70
C ALA A 280 -10.38 -23.84 25.82
N ALA A 281 -9.27 -24.28 25.21
CA ALA A 281 -8.44 -23.40 24.39
C ALA A 281 -9.18 -22.83 23.19
N GLY A 282 -9.97 -23.64 22.47
CA GLY A 282 -10.82 -23.17 21.37
C GLY A 282 -12.01 -22.34 21.86
N ALA A 283 -12.55 -22.64 23.05
CA ALA A 283 -13.67 -21.91 23.66
C ALA A 283 -13.34 -20.48 24.08
N CYS A 284 -12.05 -20.12 24.20
CA CYS A 284 -11.60 -18.74 24.43
C CYS A 284 -11.76 -17.83 23.21
N SER A 285 -12.25 -18.34 22.07
CA SER A 285 -12.46 -17.55 20.86
C SER A 285 -13.60 -16.54 21.03
N GLU A 286 -13.37 -15.28 20.68
CA GLU A 286 -14.35 -14.22 20.76
C GLU A 286 -14.07 -13.14 19.70
N GLY A 287 -15.10 -12.78 18.92
CA GLY A 287 -15.01 -11.75 17.88
C GLY A 287 -13.82 -11.96 16.93
N ASP A 288 -12.95 -10.95 16.86
CA ASP A 288 -11.78 -10.89 15.98
C ASP A 288 -10.61 -11.78 16.42
N ILE A 289 -10.72 -12.51 17.53
CA ILE A 289 -9.66 -13.39 18.03
C ILE A 289 -10.19 -14.81 18.16
N THR A 290 -9.60 -15.72 17.39
CA THR A 290 -10.01 -17.12 17.39
C THR A 290 -8.82 -18.05 17.62
N PHE A 291 -9.10 -19.17 18.26
CA PHE A 291 -8.09 -20.12 18.68
C PHE A 291 -8.41 -21.52 18.16
N ALA A 292 -7.35 -22.27 17.89
CA ALA A 292 -7.38 -23.69 17.60
C ALA A 292 -6.97 -24.50 18.86
N PRO A 293 -7.42 -25.76 19.00
CA PRO A 293 -8.23 -26.52 18.04
C PRO A 293 -9.73 -26.18 18.08
N GLY A 294 -10.35 -26.02 16.91
CA GLY A 294 -11.78 -25.73 16.81
C GLY A 294 -12.22 -25.17 15.45
N GLY A 295 -13.53 -25.07 15.24
CA GLY A 295 -14.08 -24.56 13.98
C GLY A 295 -14.12 -23.03 13.85
N ALA A 296 -13.82 -22.27 14.91
CA ALA A 296 -13.94 -20.81 14.91
C ALA A 296 -12.96 -20.13 13.93
N PRO A 297 -11.64 -20.48 13.89
CA PRO A 297 -10.73 -19.90 12.91
C PRO A 297 -11.13 -20.12 11.45
N ARG A 298 -11.57 -21.35 11.11
CA ARG A 298 -12.01 -21.67 9.75
C ARG A 298 -13.21 -20.81 9.33
N ARG A 299 -14.17 -20.59 10.23
CA ARG A 299 -15.34 -19.74 9.96
C ARG A 299 -14.93 -18.28 9.74
N MET A 300 -14.12 -17.72 10.64
CA MET A 300 -13.61 -16.36 10.50
C MET A 300 -12.94 -16.14 9.14
N ILE A 301 -12.03 -17.03 8.75
CA ILE A 301 -11.33 -16.91 7.47
C ILE A 301 -12.32 -17.02 6.31
N ARG A 302 -13.15 -18.08 6.29
CA ARG A 302 -14.13 -18.29 5.22
C ARG A 302 -15.09 -17.10 5.05
N ASP A 303 -15.61 -16.59 6.15
CA ASP A 303 -16.59 -15.51 6.12
C ASP A 303 -15.94 -14.22 5.59
N ALA A 304 -14.71 -13.91 6.01
CA ALA A 304 -13.93 -12.81 5.44
C ALA A 304 -13.62 -12.98 3.92
N LEU A 305 -13.34 -14.20 3.44
CA LEU A 305 -13.14 -14.46 2.00
C LEU A 305 -14.44 -14.31 1.19
N ARG A 306 -15.59 -14.60 1.80
CA ARG A 306 -16.91 -14.47 1.17
C ARG A 306 -17.37 -13.02 1.11
N GLU A 307 -17.02 -12.22 2.11
CA GLU A 307 -17.36 -10.80 2.23
C GLU A 307 -16.43 -9.88 1.42
N ALA A 308 -15.32 -10.40 0.89
CA ALA A 308 -14.39 -9.62 0.08
C ALA A 308 -15.05 -9.00 -1.17
N ASP A 309 -14.76 -7.72 -1.41
CA ASP A 309 -15.36 -6.93 -2.49
C ASP A 309 -14.39 -6.69 -3.68
N THR A 310 -13.11 -6.47 -3.40
CA THR A 310 -12.13 -5.96 -4.38
C THR A 310 -10.91 -6.85 -4.55
N SER A 311 -10.33 -7.36 -3.46
CA SER A 311 -9.10 -8.14 -3.52
C SER A 311 -8.88 -9.05 -2.31
N ILE A 312 -8.20 -10.17 -2.55
CA ILE A 312 -7.71 -11.08 -1.53
C ILE A 312 -6.25 -11.45 -1.84
N ASP A 313 -5.36 -11.11 -0.91
CA ASP A 313 -3.92 -11.35 -0.99
C ASP A 313 -3.50 -12.35 0.09
N VAL A 314 -3.23 -13.60 -0.28
CA VAL A 314 -2.85 -14.68 0.65
C VAL A 314 -1.34 -14.89 0.66
N LEU A 315 -0.76 -14.98 1.86
CA LEU A 315 0.66 -15.28 2.10
C LEU A 315 0.76 -16.43 3.11
N MET A 316 1.07 -17.65 2.63
CA MET A 316 0.91 -18.84 3.46
C MET A 316 2.10 -19.81 3.40
N HIS A 317 2.63 -20.19 4.57
CA HIS A 317 3.72 -21.15 4.64
C HIS A 317 3.31 -22.55 4.17
N HIS A 318 2.21 -23.08 4.72
CA HIS A 318 1.54 -24.31 4.27
C HIS A 318 0.05 -24.07 4.06
N PHE A 319 -0.46 -24.40 2.88
CA PHE A 319 -1.87 -24.26 2.53
C PHE A 319 -2.37 -25.56 1.89
N THR A 320 -2.93 -26.44 2.73
CA THR A 320 -3.43 -27.77 2.32
C THR A 320 -4.92 -27.95 2.54
N PHE A 321 -5.60 -26.98 3.16
CA PHE A 321 -7.04 -27.03 3.41
C PHE A 321 -7.83 -26.52 2.19
N THR A 322 -8.12 -27.40 1.24
CA THR A 322 -8.64 -27.04 -0.10
C THR A 322 -10.00 -26.34 -0.09
N ASP A 323 -10.83 -26.52 0.94
CA ASP A 323 -12.10 -25.78 1.04
C ASP A 323 -11.88 -24.26 0.96
N LEU A 324 -10.82 -23.74 1.59
CA LEU A 324 -10.51 -22.31 1.52
C LEU A 324 -9.97 -21.91 0.13
N VAL A 325 -9.39 -22.84 -0.63
CA VAL A 325 -9.01 -22.60 -2.03
C VAL A 325 -10.25 -22.49 -2.90
N ASP A 326 -11.29 -23.28 -2.62
CA ASP A 326 -12.57 -23.17 -3.31
C ASP A 326 -13.28 -21.83 -3.00
N GLU A 327 -13.22 -21.34 -1.76
CA GLU A 327 -13.73 -19.99 -1.41
C GLU A 327 -12.97 -18.87 -2.15
N LEU A 328 -11.66 -19.03 -2.34
CA LEU A 328 -10.85 -18.12 -3.15
C LEU A 328 -11.24 -18.18 -4.63
N ALA A 329 -11.50 -19.37 -5.17
CA ALA A 329 -11.97 -19.53 -6.54
C ALA A 329 -13.36 -18.88 -6.72
N ASP A 330 -14.27 -19.09 -5.76
CA ASP A 330 -15.58 -18.44 -5.74
C ASP A 330 -15.43 -16.91 -5.71
N ALA A 331 -14.51 -16.36 -4.90
CA ALA A 331 -14.25 -14.92 -4.87
C ALA A 331 -13.74 -14.39 -6.22
N GLN A 332 -12.80 -15.10 -6.84
CA GLN A 332 -12.30 -14.76 -8.17
C GLN A 332 -13.41 -14.78 -9.23
N GLU A 333 -14.30 -15.78 -9.19
CA GLU A 333 -15.46 -15.88 -10.08
C GLU A 333 -16.49 -14.74 -9.86
N ARG A 334 -16.56 -14.18 -8.64
CA ARG A 334 -17.35 -12.98 -8.32
C ARG A 334 -16.72 -11.68 -8.82
N GLY A 335 -15.48 -11.70 -9.31
CA GLY A 335 -14.75 -10.53 -9.78
C GLY A 335 -13.76 -9.92 -8.77
N VAL A 336 -13.58 -10.55 -7.60
CA VAL A 336 -12.57 -10.15 -6.61
C VAL A 336 -11.18 -10.56 -7.12
N GLN A 337 -10.18 -9.68 -7.05
CA GLN A 337 -8.82 -10.04 -7.46
C GLN A 337 -8.18 -10.97 -6.43
N VAL A 338 -7.86 -12.21 -6.81
CA VAL A 338 -7.20 -13.16 -5.91
C VAL A 338 -5.74 -13.40 -6.29
N ARG A 339 -4.85 -13.16 -5.33
CA ARG A 339 -3.40 -13.38 -5.43
C ARG A 339 -2.90 -14.22 -4.27
N VAL A 340 -2.12 -15.26 -4.57
CA VAL A 340 -1.61 -16.19 -3.56
C VAL A 340 -0.09 -16.33 -3.71
N ILE A 341 0.64 -16.16 -2.61
CA ILE A 341 2.08 -16.45 -2.53
C ILE A 341 2.32 -17.61 -1.57
N LEU A 342 3.04 -18.61 -2.07
CA LEU A 342 3.36 -19.86 -1.38
C LEU A 342 4.88 -20.11 -1.42
N ASN A 343 5.35 -21.15 -0.75
CA ASN A 343 6.77 -21.54 -0.84
C ASN A 343 7.02 -22.35 -2.13
N GLU A 344 8.15 -22.10 -2.80
CA GLU A 344 8.60 -22.92 -3.93
C GLU A 344 8.83 -24.38 -3.51
N GLU A 345 9.37 -24.60 -2.31
CA GLU A 345 9.74 -25.94 -1.82
C GLU A 345 8.52 -26.86 -1.58
N THR A 346 7.34 -26.27 -1.35
CA THR A 346 6.08 -27.00 -1.10
C THR A 346 5.14 -26.97 -2.30
N ARG A 347 5.61 -26.66 -3.52
CA ARG A 347 4.78 -26.63 -4.75
C ARG A 347 3.87 -27.84 -4.95
N ALA A 348 4.30 -29.02 -4.50
CA ALA A 348 3.51 -30.25 -4.61
C ALA A 348 2.21 -30.23 -3.77
N GLU A 349 2.12 -29.38 -2.73
CA GLU A 349 0.90 -29.17 -1.93
C GLU A 349 -0.19 -28.40 -2.71
N HIS A 350 0.20 -27.70 -3.78
CA HIS A 350 -0.62 -26.69 -4.46
C HIS A 350 -1.06 -27.15 -5.85
N ALA A 351 -1.48 -28.42 -5.93
CA ALA A 351 -1.95 -29.07 -7.15
C ALA A 351 -3.31 -29.75 -6.90
N GLY A 352 -4.04 -30.01 -7.98
CA GLY A 352 -5.35 -30.68 -7.92
C GLY A 352 -6.52 -29.72 -8.13
N ARG A 353 -7.72 -30.28 -8.04
CA ARG A 353 -8.93 -29.68 -8.63
C ARG A 353 -9.25 -28.27 -8.14
N SER A 354 -9.17 -28.01 -6.83
CA SER A 354 -9.47 -26.67 -6.28
C SER A 354 -8.45 -25.62 -6.73
N TRP A 355 -7.16 -25.98 -6.77
CA TRP A 355 -6.09 -25.11 -7.27
C TRP A 355 -6.22 -24.84 -8.77
N ASP A 356 -6.51 -25.89 -9.56
CA ASP A 356 -6.76 -25.77 -11.00
C ASP A 356 -7.96 -24.85 -11.27
N ARG A 357 -9.02 -24.95 -10.45
CA ARG A 357 -10.20 -24.08 -10.53
C ARG A 357 -9.84 -22.62 -10.24
N LEU A 358 -9.09 -22.35 -9.17
CA LEU A 358 -8.66 -20.98 -8.84
C LEU A 358 -7.89 -20.34 -10.01
N VAL A 359 -6.95 -21.06 -10.61
CA VAL A 359 -6.19 -20.57 -11.77
C VAL A 359 -7.08 -20.39 -12.99
N ALA A 360 -8.00 -21.32 -13.26
CA ALA A 360 -8.94 -21.22 -14.37
C ALA A 360 -9.91 -20.03 -14.23
N ALA A 361 -10.28 -19.66 -13.00
CA ALA A 361 -11.06 -18.47 -12.69
C ALA A 361 -10.28 -17.15 -12.89
N GLY A 362 -8.94 -17.22 -13.03
CA GLY A 362 -8.06 -16.07 -13.20
C GLY A 362 -7.25 -15.70 -11.96
N GLY A 363 -7.36 -16.47 -10.89
CA GLY A 363 -6.56 -16.29 -9.68
C GLY A 363 -5.09 -16.55 -9.96
N ARG A 364 -4.21 -15.72 -9.39
CA ARG A 364 -2.77 -15.76 -9.66
C ARG A 364 -2.01 -16.38 -8.50
N ILE A 365 -1.16 -17.36 -8.79
CA ILE A 365 -0.31 -18.03 -7.80
C ILE A 365 1.15 -17.76 -8.11
N ARG A 366 1.89 -17.29 -7.12
CA ARG A 366 3.35 -17.13 -7.16
C ARG A 366 4.01 -17.89 -6.02
N TYR A 367 5.28 -18.20 -6.21
CA TYR A 367 6.08 -18.99 -5.32
C TYR A 367 7.31 -18.19 -4.92
N LYS A 368 7.48 -17.96 -3.62
CA LYS A 368 8.69 -17.37 -3.08
C LYS A 368 9.78 -18.45 -3.05
N ARG A 369 10.90 -18.14 -3.69
CA ARG A 369 12.14 -18.90 -3.56
C ARG A 369 12.79 -18.59 -2.21
N ASN A 370 13.20 -19.64 -1.53
CA ASN A 370 13.91 -19.56 -0.27
C ASN A 370 15.41 -19.35 -0.54
N ASN A 371 16.06 -18.48 0.24
CA ASN A 371 17.52 -18.37 0.18
C ASN A 371 18.14 -19.56 0.92
N GLU A 372 18.46 -20.62 0.17
CA GLU A 372 19.04 -21.85 0.69
C GLU A 372 20.35 -21.61 1.46
N SER A 373 21.21 -20.71 0.95
CA SER A 373 22.52 -20.42 1.55
C SER A 373 22.42 -19.81 2.95
N ALA A 374 21.27 -19.20 3.25
CA ALA A 374 20.99 -18.57 4.53
C ALA A 374 19.88 -19.26 5.34
N TYR A 375 19.31 -20.34 4.80
CA TYR A 375 18.17 -21.10 5.35
C TYR A 375 16.96 -20.20 5.66
N GLN A 376 16.61 -19.32 4.73
CA GLN A 376 15.46 -18.43 4.84
C GLN A 376 14.17 -19.12 4.38
N LEU A 377 13.08 -18.93 5.12
CA LEU A 377 11.73 -19.38 4.73
C LEU A 377 10.78 -18.19 4.52
N MET A 378 9.80 -18.34 3.62
CA MET A 378 8.56 -17.55 3.67
C MET A 378 7.64 -18.16 4.74
N HIS A 379 7.60 -17.56 5.93
CA HIS A 379 6.97 -18.18 7.11
C HIS A 379 5.80 -17.34 7.67
N HIS A 380 5.25 -16.44 6.88
CA HIS A 380 3.97 -15.79 7.20
C HIS A 380 2.79 -16.77 7.09
N LYS A 381 1.71 -16.43 7.80
CA LYS A 381 0.39 -17.06 7.71
C LYS A 381 -0.64 -15.94 7.81
N LEU A 382 -0.98 -15.38 6.65
CA LEU A 382 -1.89 -14.25 6.60
C LEU A 382 -2.66 -14.17 5.31
N ALA A 383 -3.74 -13.41 5.36
CA ALA A 383 -4.44 -12.90 4.18
C ALA A 383 -4.79 -11.43 4.40
N ILE A 384 -4.74 -10.64 3.34
CA ILE A 384 -5.22 -9.26 3.34
C ILE A 384 -6.45 -9.21 2.45
N VAL A 385 -7.57 -8.74 3.00
CA VAL A 385 -8.83 -8.58 2.28
C VAL A 385 -9.08 -7.09 2.07
N ASP A 386 -9.29 -6.71 0.82
CA ASP A 386 -9.60 -5.34 0.36
C ASP A 386 -8.60 -4.24 0.75
N GLY A 387 -7.39 -4.64 1.19
CA GLY A 387 -6.41 -3.72 1.76
C GLY A 387 -6.86 -3.09 3.09
N GLN A 388 -7.91 -3.62 3.71
CA GLN A 388 -8.57 -3.07 4.90
C GLN A 388 -8.66 -4.05 6.07
N LEU A 389 -8.61 -5.36 5.80
CA LEU A 389 -8.63 -6.40 6.81
C LEU A 389 -7.39 -7.27 6.68
N LEU A 390 -6.69 -7.49 7.79
CA LEU A 390 -5.59 -8.44 7.89
C LEU A 390 -6.01 -9.63 8.76
N LEU A 391 -6.05 -10.81 8.16
CA LEU A 391 -6.08 -12.08 8.88
C LEU A 391 -4.64 -12.50 9.16
N ASN A 392 -4.26 -12.71 10.41
CA ASN A 392 -2.88 -13.03 10.80
C ASN A 392 -2.84 -13.95 12.02
N GLY A 393 -1.73 -14.67 12.23
CA GLY A 393 -1.53 -15.46 13.44
C GLY A 393 -0.42 -16.48 13.30
N SER A 394 -0.48 -17.53 14.12
CA SER A 394 0.53 -18.58 14.16
C SER A 394 0.26 -19.73 13.18
N GLY A 395 -1.00 -19.92 12.80
CA GLY A 395 -1.51 -21.15 12.23
C GLY A 395 -1.53 -21.21 10.70
N ASN A 396 -1.04 -22.35 10.19
CA ASN A 396 -1.15 -22.69 8.77
C ASN A 396 -2.62 -23.02 8.40
N TRP A 397 -2.99 -22.85 7.14
CA TRP A 397 -4.30 -23.26 6.63
C TRP A 397 -4.27 -24.73 6.25
N SER A 398 -4.33 -25.59 7.28
CA SER A 398 -4.24 -27.05 7.20
C SER A 398 -5.16 -27.71 8.23
N GLY A 399 -5.52 -28.98 8.01
CA GLY A 399 -6.35 -29.73 8.97
C GLY A 399 -5.75 -29.76 10.38
N SER A 400 -4.42 -29.96 10.50
CA SER A 400 -3.77 -29.94 11.81
C SER A 400 -3.75 -28.56 12.46
N GLY A 401 -3.58 -27.49 11.68
CA GLY A 401 -3.65 -26.11 12.18
C GLY A 401 -5.01 -25.79 12.81
N PHE A 402 -6.11 -26.21 12.15
CA PHE A 402 -7.46 -25.93 12.67
C PHE A 402 -7.92 -26.89 13.78
N PHE A 403 -7.55 -28.17 13.73
CA PHE A 403 -8.23 -29.19 14.54
C PHE A 403 -7.32 -29.96 15.51
N ASN A 404 -6.00 -29.83 15.41
CA ASN A 404 -5.07 -30.58 16.24
C ASN A 404 -4.13 -29.69 17.07
N ASN A 405 -3.66 -28.59 16.51
CA ASN A 405 -2.66 -27.73 17.14
C ASN A 405 -3.31 -26.70 18.06
N PHE A 406 -2.56 -26.25 19.06
CA PHE A 406 -2.82 -24.94 19.66
C PHE A 406 -2.25 -23.87 18.73
N GLU A 407 -3.12 -22.97 18.25
CA GLU A 407 -2.79 -21.87 17.35
C GLU A 407 -3.74 -20.69 17.61
N ASN A 408 -3.33 -19.50 17.17
CA ASN A 408 -4.17 -18.32 17.13
C ASN A 408 -4.34 -17.78 15.70
N TYR A 409 -5.51 -17.18 15.47
CA TYR A 409 -5.92 -16.51 14.24
C TYR A 409 -6.69 -15.25 14.60
N ILE A 410 -6.30 -14.13 14.02
CA ILE A 410 -6.73 -12.79 14.43
C ILE A 410 -7.11 -11.98 13.20
N ALA A 411 -8.24 -11.28 13.28
CA ALA A 411 -8.66 -10.25 12.35
C ALA A 411 -8.23 -8.86 12.86
N TYR A 412 -7.60 -8.07 12.00
CA TYR A 412 -7.23 -6.68 12.26
C TYR A 412 -7.86 -5.76 11.23
N HIS A 413 -8.64 -4.79 11.70
CA HIS A 413 -9.30 -3.77 10.88
C HIS A 413 -8.60 -2.40 10.91
N ASP A 414 -7.60 -2.24 11.81
CA ASP A 414 -6.88 -0.98 11.98
C ASP A 414 -5.93 -0.74 10.79
N ALA A 415 -6.09 0.39 10.10
CA ALA A 415 -5.30 0.76 8.95
C ALA A 415 -3.79 0.87 9.27
N ASP A 416 -3.42 1.25 10.49
CA ASP A 416 -2.03 1.35 10.91
C ASP A 416 -1.39 -0.03 11.10
N VAL A 417 -2.21 -1.06 11.32
CA VAL A 417 -1.78 -2.46 11.28
C VAL A 417 -1.77 -3.00 9.86
N VAL A 418 -2.79 -2.71 9.04
CA VAL A 418 -2.97 -3.32 7.71
C VAL A 418 -1.99 -2.77 6.66
N ARG A 419 -1.75 -1.45 6.63
CA ARG A 419 -0.92 -0.80 5.60
C ARG A 419 0.52 -1.33 5.51
N PRO A 420 1.23 -1.57 6.64
CA PRO A 420 2.55 -2.20 6.59
C PRO A 420 2.53 -3.57 5.88
N PHE A 421 1.49 -4.38 6.08
CA PHE A 421 1.36 -5.69 5.44
C PHE A 421 1.00 -5.60 3.96
N VAL A 422 0.17 -4.63 3.54
CA VAL A 422 -0.09 -4.36 2.11
C VAL A 422 1.21 -4.04 1.37
N SER A 423 2.03 -3.16 1.97
CA SER A 423 3.34 -2.77 1.41
C SER A 423 4.29 -3.96 1.32
N MET A 424 4.32 -4.78 2.39
CA MET A 424 5.13 -6.01 2.42
C MET A 424 4.67 -7.03 1.37
N TYR A 425 3.36 -7.24 1.22
CA TYR A 425 2.81 -8.16 0.23
C TYR A 425 3.17 -7.72 -1.19
N ALA A 426 3.01 -6.43 -1.52
CA ALA A 426 3.34 -5.88 -2.82
C ALA A 426 4.84 -6.11 -3.17
N ARG A 427 5.75 -5.96 -2.20
CA ARG A 427 7.17 -6.31 -2.35
C ARG A 427 7.35 -7.79 -2.68
N LEU A 428 6.78 -8.68 -1.87
CA LEU A 428 6.93 -10.13 -2.03
C LEU A 428 6.27 -10.65 -3.31
N TRP A 429 5.15 -10.06 -3.73
CA TRP A 429 4.46 -10.39 -4.97
C TRP A 429 5.36 -10.19 -6.18
N ARG A 430 6.02 -9.02 -6.26
CA ARG A 430 6.94 -8.69 -7.37
C ARG A 430 8.16 -9.62 -7.42
N TRP A 431 8.56 -10.21 -6.30
CA TRP A 431 9.73 -11.07 -6.23
C TRP A 431 9.43 -12.56 -6.36
N SER A 432 8.19 -12.94 -6.12
CA SER A 432 7.75 -14.32 -6.22
C SER A 432 7.48 -14.68 -7.67
N LEU A 433 7.70 -15.94 -8.03
CA LEU A 433 7.65 -16.40 -9.41
C LEU A 433 6.46 -17.30 -9.64
N SER A 434 5.82 -17.17 -10.79
CA SER A 434 4.87 -18.16 -11.28
C SER A 434 5.56 -19.51 -11.44
N GLY A 435 4.77 -20.60 -11.38
CA GLY A 435 5.30 -21.94 -11.61
C GLY A 435 5.99 -22.06 -12.97
N ALA A 436 5.41 -21.46 -14.02
CA ALA A 436 5.96 -21.49 -15.37
C ALA A 436 7.36 -20.83 -15.47
N VAL A 437 7.56 -19.69 -14.81
CA VAL A 437 8.86 -19.00 -14.81
C VAL A 437 9.90 -19.78 -14.00
N LEU A 438 9.51 -20.36 -12.87
CA LEU A 438 10.39 -21.25 -12.11
C LEU A 438 10.86 -22.43 -12.97
N ASP A 439 9.93 -23.08 -13.67
CA ASP A 439 10.20 -24.25 -14.51
C ASP A 439 11.09 -23.90 -15.71
N ALA A 440 10.98 -22.66 -16.22
CA ALA A 440 11.83 -22.13 -17.27
C ALA A 440 13.21 -21.65 -16.77
N GLY A 441 13.46 -21.63 -15.46
CA GLY A 441 14.69 -21.09 -14.87
C GLY A 441 14.82 -19.57 -15.01
N GLY A 442 13.71 -18.85 -15.16
CA GLY A 442 13.68 -17.39 -15.29
C GLY A 442 13.88 -16.67 -13.94
N THR A 443 13.94 -15.34 -14.03
CA THR A 443 14.05 -14.42 -12.89
C THR A 443 12.77 -13.60 -12.72
N ALA A 444 12.64 -12.92 -11.58
CA ALA A 444 11.52 -12.01 -11.36
C ALA A 444 11.56 -10.85 -12.37
N ALA A 445 12.75 -10.39 -12.75
CA ALA A 445 12.91 -9.41 -13.82
C ALA A 445 12.36 -9.92 -15.17
N THR A 446 12.69 -11.15 -15.59
CA THR A 446 12.14 -11.70 -16.85
C THR A 446 10.63 -11.92 -16.78
N GLN A 447 10.09 -12.28 -15.63
CA GLN A 447 8.65 -12.43 -15.45
C GLN A 447 7.94 -11.08 -15.51
N LEU A 448 8.42 -10.09 -14.75
CA LEU A 448 7.88 -8.74 -14.74
C LEU A 448 7.95 -8.10 -16.13
N ASP A 449 9.02 -8.36 -16.88
CA ASP A 449 9.15 -7.92 -18.27
C ASP A 449 8.08 -8.53 -19.20
N ALA A 450 7.76 -9.81 -19.00
CA ALA A 450 6.74 -10.51 -19.77
C ALA A 450 5.29 -10.18 -19.34
N GLU A 451 5.08 -9.86 -18.07
CA GLU A 451 3.77 -9.54 -17.50
C GLU A 451 3.44 -8.05 -17.58
N ARG A 452 4.43 -7.17 -17.69
CA ARG A 452 4.19 -5.73 -17.64
C ARG A 452 3.44 -5.25 -18.86
N SER A 453 2.51 -4.33 -18.61
CA SER A 453 2.09 -3.37 -19.61
C SER A 453 2.75 -2.03 -19.31
N VAL A 454 3.13 -1.33 -20.36
CA VAL A 454 3.58 0.06 -20.26
C VAL A 454 2.49 0.92 -20.87
N TYR A 455 2.01 1.87 -20.08
CA TYR A 455 0.99 2.82 -20.51
C TYR A 455 1.61 4.21 -20.61
N PHE A 456 1.28 4.96 -21.65
CA PHE A 456 1.87 6.24 -21.97
C PHE A 456 0.84 7.37 -21.86
N GLY A 457 1.20 8.42 -21.13
CA GLY A 457 0.26 9.50 -20.85
C GLY A 457 0.91 10.79 -20.37
N SER A 458 0.08 11.70 -19.87
CA SER A 458 0.50 12.97 -19.26
C SER A 458 -0.17 13.11 -17.88
N LEU A 459 0.57 13.60 -16.89
CA LEU A 459 0.08 13.79 -15.51
C LEU A 459 -0.20 15.26 -15.17
N HIS A 460 -0.15 16.15 -16.16
CA HIS A 460 -0.26 17.59 -15.96
C HIS A 460 -1.00 18.24 -17.14
N GLY A 461 -2.19 18.79 -16.87
CA GLY A 461 -3.01 19.45 -17.87
C GLY A 461 -4.17 20.23 -17.26
N HIS A 462 -4.60 21.27 -17.96
CA HIS A 462 -5.63 22.22 -17.56
C HIS A 462 -6.75 22.27 -18.61
N VAL A 463 -7.90 22.83 -18.22
CA VAL A 463 -9.07 23.04 -19.05
C VAL A 463 -9.62 24.45 -18.87
N HIS A 464 -10.34 24.96 -19.87
CA HIS A 464 -11.09 26.21 -19.69
C HIS A 464 -12.45 25.90 -19.06
N ALA A 465 -12.61 26.16 -17.77
CA ALA A 465 -13.85 25.88 -17.06
C ALA A 465 -14.28 27.06 -16.17
N THR A 466 -15.60 27.25 -16.08
CA THR A 466 -16.24 28.29 -15.29
C THR A 466 -17.40 27.73 -14.46
N GLU A 467 -17.64 28.31 -13.29
CA GLU A 467 -18.79 28.03 -12.41
C GLU A 467 -19.43 29.35 -11.99
N GLY A 468 -20.71 29.56 -12.28
CA GLY A 468 -21.38 30.83 -11.99
C GLY A 468 -20.83 32.06 -12.74
N GLY A 469 -19.98 31.84 -13.76
CA GLY A 469 -19.26 32.88 -14.49
C GLY A 469 -17.83 33.14 -13.99
N ASP A 470 -17.44 32.55 -12.86
CA ASP A 470 -16.09 32.66 -12.31
C ASP A 470 -15.20 31.53 -12.85
N LEU A 471 -13.92 31.83 -13.09
CA LEU A 471 -12.94 30.89 -13.62
C LEU A 471 -12.54 29.86 -12.56
N VAL A 472 -12.76 28.57 -12.84
CA VAL A 472 -12.35 27.48 -11.94
C VAL A 472 -11.06 26.80 -12.37
N ASP A 473 -10.65 26.98 -13.63
CA ASP A 473 -9.36 26.55 -14.16
C ASP A 473 -8.92 27.47 -15.32
N ASP A 474 -7.63 27.68 -15.51
CA ASP A 474 -7.06 28.69 -16.41
C ASP A 474 -6.59 28.15 -17.77
N GLY A 475 -7.05 26.96 -18.16
CA GLY A 475 -6.90 26.50 -19.53
C GLY A 475 -7.62 27.40 -20.54
N HIS A 476 -7.25 27.24 -21.81
CA HIS A 476 -7.77 27.97 -22.95
C HIS A 476 -8.64 27.08 -23.83
N ALA A 477 -9.81 27.59 -24.20
CA ALA A 477 -10.72 26.99 -25.18
C ALA A 477 -10.25 27.24 -26.63
N SER A 478 -8.96 27.03 -26.89
CA SER A 478 -8.33 27.34 -28.18
C SER A 478 -7.11 26.45 -28.41
N GLN A 479 -6.66 26.44 -29.66
CA GLN A 479 -5.49 25.73 -30.15
C GLN A 479 -4.52 26.72 -30.78
N ARG A 480 -3.21 26.50 -30.62
CA ARG A 480 -2.19 27.27 -31.33
C ARG A 480 -1.46 26.40 -32.34
N ASP A 481 -1.30 26.89 -33.55
CA ASP A 481 -0.43 26.24 -34.55
C ASP A 481 1.04 26.59 -34.33
N ALA A 482 1.92 26.05 -35.17
CA ALA A 482 3.37 26.27 -35.11
C ALA A 482 3.80 27.74 -35.35
N ASP A 483 2.93 28.57 -35.94
CA ASP A 483 3.16 30.00 -36.12
C ASP A 483 2.62 30.82 -34.92
N GLY A 484 2.11 30.14 -33.89
CA GLY A 484 1.49 30.73 -32.70
C GLY A 484 0.09 31.30 -32.95
N VAL A 485 -0.55 30.98 -34.09
CA VAL A 485 -1.88 31.47 -34.43
C VAL A 485 -2.92 30.70 -33.62
N GLU A 486 -3.67 31.43 -32.80
CA GLU A 486 -4.67 30.86 -31.90
C GLU A 486 -6.05 30.74 -32.57
N THR A 487 -6.60 29.53 -32.62
CA THR A 487 -7.91 29.20 -33.17
C THR A 487 -8.85 28.69 -32.07
N PRO A 488 -10.04 29.27 -31.87
CA PRO A 488 -10.99 28.80 -30.86
C PRO A 488 -11.50 27.38 -31.09
N VAL A 489 -11.74 26.64 -30.00
CA VAL A 489 -12.32 25.30 -29.99
C VAL A 489 -13.55 25.27 -29.09
N ALA A 490 -14.63 24.67 -29.56
CA ALA A 490 -15.85 24.52 -28.78
C ALA A 490 -15.73 23.35 -27.79
N ILE A 491 -15.23 23.62 -26.58
CA ILE A 491 -15.05 22.62 -25.52
C ILE A 491 -16.15 22.64 -24.44
N GLY A 492 -17.10 23.57 -24.52
CA GLY A 492 -18.02 23.87 -23.42
C GLY A 492 -17.37 24.78 -22.37
N SER A 493 -18.13 25.19 -21.36
CA SER A 493 -17.63 26.12 -20.32
C SER A 493 -17.86 25.63 -18.91
N SER A 494 -18.67 24.60 -18.72
CA SER A 494 -18.79 23.93 -17.43
C SER A 494 -17.63 22.97 -17.21
N MET A 495 -17.29 22.68 -15.95
CA MET A 495 -16.24 21.70 -15.61
C MET A 495 -16.50 20.32 -16.24
N ALA A 496 -17.74 19.85 -16.23
CA ALA A 496 -18.11 18.56 -16.81
C ALA A 496 -17.83 18.50 -18.33
N GLU A 497 -18.29 19.51 -19.09
CA GLU A 497 -18.09 19.56 -20.54
C GLU A 497 -16.61 19.69 -20.91
N ALA A 498 -15.91 20.62 -20.25
CA ALA A 498 -14.52 20.92 -20.56
C ALA A 498 -13.59 19.74 -20.20
N ALA A 499 -13.77 19.14 -19.02
CA ALA A 499 -13.00 17.97 -18.60
C ALA A 499 -13.28 16.76 -19.51
N ARG A 500 -14.55 16.47 -19.81
CA ARG A 500 -14.91 15.38 -20.71
C ARG A 500 -14.28 15.56 -22.09
N TYR A 501 -14.36 16.76 -22.67
CA TYR A 501 -13.73 17.06 -23.94
C TYR A 501 -12.21 16.81 -23.89
N ALA A 502 -11.54 17.24 -22.83
CA ALA A 502 -10.10 17.05 -22.68
C ALA A 502 -9.71 15.57 -22.59
N PHE A 503 -10.45 14.78 -21.81
CA PHE A 503 -10.24 13.34 -21.70
C PHE A 503 -10.46 12.61 -23.04
N GLU A 504 -11.59 12.88 -23.71
CA GLU A 504 -11.89 12.28 -25.02
C GLU A 504 -10.87 12.72 -26.09
N TYR A 505 -10.42 13.98 -26.06
CA TYR A 505 -9.38 14.47 -26.96
C TYR A 505 -8.06 13.72 -26.73
N ALA A 506 -7.60 13.62 -25.48
CA ALA A 506 -6.37 12.91 -25.13
C ALA A 506 -6.39 11.46 -25.61
N ARG A 507 -7.53 10.78 -25.44
CA ARG A 507 -7.75 9.40 -25.92
C ARG A 507 -7.74 9.32 -27.45
N ASP A 508 -8.63 10.07 -28.10
CA ASP A 508 -8.98 9.86 -29.51
C ASP A 508 -8.03 10.57 -30.48
N ARG A 509 -7.39 11.66 -30.03
CA ARG A 509 -6.50 12.51 -30.84
C ARG A 509 -5.08 12.54 -30.33
N GLY A 510 -4.91 12.57 -29.00
CA GLY A 510 -3.60 12.55 -28.35
C GLY A 510 -2.94 11.16 -28.34
N GLY A 511 -3.72 10.10 -28.54
CA GLY A 511 -3.23 8.71 -28.51
C GLY A 511 -2.67 8.31 -27.14
N LEU A 512 -3.16 8.92 -26.06
CA LEU A 512 -2.71 8.62 -24.70
C LEU A 512 -3.50 7.43 -24.15
N ASP A 513 -2.83 6.58 -23.34
CA ASP A 513 -3.48 5.57 -22.51
C ASP A 513 -4.14 6.20 -21.27
N PHE A 514 -3.57 7.31 -20.78
CA PHE A 514 -4.12 8.06 -19.67
C PHE A 514 -3.78 9.55 -19.74
N VAL A 515 -4.60 10.38 -19.10
CA VAL A 515 -4.29 11.79 -18.88
C VAL A 515 -4.80 12.24 -17.52
N ALA A 516 -4.02 13.06 -16.82
CA ALA A 516 -4.48 13.77 -15.64
C ALA A 516 -4.85 15.21 -15.98
N ILE A 517 -6.03 15.64 -15.53
CA ILE A 517 -6.45 17.04 -15.53
C ILE A 517 -6.35 17.54 -14.08
N THR A 518 -5.57 18.60 -13.90
CA THR A 518 -5.09 19.08 -12.60
C THR A 518 -5.34 20.58 -12.43
N PRO A 519 -6.60 21.03 -12.27
CA PRO A 519 -6.90 22.45 -12.14
C PRO A 519 -6.29 23.10 -10.90
N HIS A 520 -6.05 24.40 -10.96
CA HIS A 520 -5.64 25.20 -9.80
C HIS A 520 -6.73 25.25 -8.72
N THR A 521 -6.37 25.01 -7.46
CA THR A 521 -7.31 24.96 -6.32
C THR A 521 -7.44 26.25 -5.53
N SER A 522 -8.65 26.52 -5.02
CA SER A 522 -8.95 27.69 -4.17
C SER A 522 -8.16 27.71 -2.85
N ASP A 523 -7.82 28.93 -2.41
CA ASP A 523 -7.14 29.20 -1.14
C ASP A 523 -8.16 29.33 0.03
N ALA A 524 -7.76 28.95 1.25
CA ALA A 524 -8.54 29.14 2.47
C ALA A 524 -8.63 30.62 2.90
N ALA A 525 -7.61 31.43 2.60
CA ALA A 525 -7.66 32.87 2.70
C ALA A 525 -8.38 33.41 1.45
N ALA A 526 -9.68 33.70 1.59
CA ALA A 526 -10.49 34.31 0.53
C ALA A 526 -9.97 35.72 0.15
N THR A 527 -8.93 35.80 -0.69
CA THR A 527 -8.39 37.06 -1.22
C THR A 527 -8.01 36.98 -2.70
N ALA A 528 -8.61 36.10 -3.49
CA ALA A 528 -8.33 36.08 -4.92
C ALA A 528 -9.20 37.11 -5.66
N GLU A 529 -8.56 37.99 -6.42
CA GLU A 529 -9.24 38.78 -7.46
C GLU A 529 -10.04 37.85 -8.38
N ALA A 530 -11.19 38.33 -8.91
CA ALA A 530 -12.10 37.55 -9.76
C ALA A 530 -11.46 36.96 -11.04
N SER A 531 -10.20 37.28 -11.33
CA SER A 531 -9.44 36.81 -12.49
C SER A 531 -8.53 35.60 -12.22
N GLN A 532 -8.44 35.08 -10.99
CA GLN A 532 -7.62 33.89 -10.70
C GLN A 532 -8.47 32.61 -10.70
N ALA A 533 -7.98 31.58 -11.40
CA ALA A 533 -8.57 30.25 -11.36
C ALA A 533 -8.57 29.69 -9.93
N ASN A 534 -9.74 29.24 -9.49
CA ASN A 534 -9.98 28.76 -8.13
C ASN A 534 -11.00 27.63 -8.14
N MET A 535 -10.55 26.41 -8.38
CA MET A 535 -11.40 25.23 -8.32
C MET A 535 -12.01 25.09 -6.91
N THR A 536 -13.34 24.99 -6.87
CA THR A 536 -14.13 24.70 -5.68
C THR A 536 -14.16 23.18 -5.42
N GLN A 537 -14.51 22.76 -4.21
CA GLN A 537 -14.74 21.32 -3.94
C GLN A 537 -15.84 20.75 -4.85
N THR A 538 -16.90 21.53 -5.13
CA THR A 538 -18.00 21.12 -6.01
C THR A 538 -17.52 20.90 -7.45
N ALA A 539 -16.75 21.83 -8.01
CA ALA A 539 -16.16 21.65 -9.33
C ALA A 539 -15.18 20.46 -9.37
N TYR A 540 -14.40 20.25 -8.29
CA TYR A 540 -13.51 19.09 -8.19
C TYR A 540 -14.27 17.76 -8.13
N ASP A 541 -15.38 17.69 -7.40
CA ASP A 541 -16.23 16.49 -7.35
C ASP A 541 -16.82 16.18 -8.73
N VAL A 542 -17.18 17.20 -9.51
CA VAL A 542 -17.61 17.05 -10.92
C VAL A 542 -16.47 16.53 -11.80
N LEU A 543 -15.27 17.09 -11.68
CA LEU A 543 -14.09 16.58 -12.41
C LEU A 543 -13.85 15.09 -12.10
N ARG A 544 -13.95 14.72 -10.82
CA ARG A 544 -13.78 13.33 -10.38
C ARG A 544 -14.85 12.40 -10.95
N SER A 545 -16.13 12.79 -10.90
CA SER A 545 -17.21 11.96 -11.46
C SER A 545 -17.07 11.83 -12.98
N THR A 546 -16.75 12.91 -13.69
CA THR A 546 -16.52 12.87 -15.15
C THR A 546 -15.34 11.97 -15.51
N ALA A 547 -14.25 12.00 -14.74
CA ALA A 547 -13.11 11.12 -14.96
C ALA A 547 -13.48 9.63 -14.76
N THR A 548 -14.28 9.31 -13.73
CA THR A 548 -14.83 7.96 -13.54
C THR A 548 -15.69 7.54 -14.72
N GLU A 549 -16.66 8.37 -15.14
CA GLU A 549 -17.54 8.08 -16.27
C GLU A 549 -16.75 7.79 -17.56
N VAL A 550 -15.79 8.65 -17.92
CA VAL A 550 -14.99 8.46 -19.14
C VAL A 550 -14.13 7.20 -19.05
N SER A 551 -13.55 6.89 -17.89
CA SER A 551 -12.74 5.68 -17.70
C SER A 551 -13.58 4.41 -17.82
N ASP A 552 -14.77 4.40 -17.22
CA ASP A 552 -15.71 3.28 -17.25
C ASP A 552 -16.23 3.05 -18.68
N GLU A 553 -16.64 4.12 -19.37
CA GLU A 553 -17.07 4.07 -20.78
C GLU A 553 -15.96 3.58 -21.71
N SER A 554 -14.70 3.87 -21.39
CA SER A 554 -13.54 3.43 -22.15
C SER A 554 -13.19 1.95 -21.96
N SER A 555 -13.85 1.21 -21.05
CA SER A 555 -13.73 -0.25 -20.92
C SER A 555 -12.28 -0.76 -20.84
N GLY A 556 -11.42 -0.04 -20.11
CA GLY A 556 -10.00 -0.37 -19.95
C GLY A 556 -9.09 0.01 -21.12
N ALA A 557 -9.58 0.75 -22.12
CA ALA A 557 -8.76 1.29 -23.21
C ALA A 557 -8.18 2.68 -22.90
N PHE A 558 -8.65 3.35 -21.85
CA PHE A 558 -8.20 4.67 -21.45
C PHE A 558 -8.53 4.93 -19.97
N VAL A 559 -7.68 5.69 -19.28
CA VAL A 559 -7.92 6.14 -17.91
C VAL A 559 -7.84 7.66 -17.80
N ALA A 560 -8.95 8.27 -17.40
CA ALA A 560 -9.01 9.66 -17.00
C ALA A 560 -8.64 9.79 -15.51
N LEU A 561 -7.65 10.61 -15.19
CA LEU A 561 -7.20 10.84 -13.81
C LEU A 561 -7.61 12.25 -13.35
N PRO A 562 -8.47 12.37 -12.33
CA PRO A 562 -8.74 13.66 -11.72
C PRO A 562 -7.62 13.98 -10.71
N GLY A 563 -7.07 15.19 -10.81
CA GLY A 563 -6.10 15.70 -9.86
C GLY A 563 -6.35 17.16 -9.55
N MET A 564 -5.45 17.73 -8.76
CA MET A 564 -5.46 19.15 -8.49
C MET A 564 -4.04 19.68 -8.53
N GLU A 565 -3.88 20.90 -9.01
CA GLU A 565 -2.64 21.63 -8.87
C GLU A 565 -2.77 22.61 -7.69
N TRP A 566 -1.87 22.48 -6.73
CA TRP A 566 -1.84 23.31 -5.53
C TRP A 566 -0.47 23.96 -5.37
N SER A 567 -0.46 25.28 -5.17
CA SER A 567 0.61 26.13 -4.61
C SER A 567 0.22 27.60 -4.89
N THR A 568 1.14 28.55 -4.76
CA THR A 568 0.96 29.94 -5.20
C THR A 568 0.93 30.05 -6.72
N ASN A 569 0.04 30.87 -7.31
CA ASN A 569 -0.03 31.13 -8.76
C ASN A 569 1.18 31.93 -9.32
N SER A 570 2.34 31.87 -8.67
CA SER A 570 3.59 32.43 -9.17
C SER A 570 4.32 31.40 -10.03
N THR A 571 5.08 31.85 -11.02
CA THR A 571 5.77 30.98 -11.98
C THR A 571 6.76 30.02 -11.31
N GLY A 572 6.32 28.77 -11.07
CA GLY A 572 7.19 27.60 -10.91
C GLY A 572 7.40 27.07 -9.49
N ASN A 573 6.32 26.67 -8.79
CA ASN A 573 6.42 25.93 -7.52
C ASN A 573 5.17 25.08 -7.21
N HIS A 574 4.50 24.61 -8.26
CA HIS A 574 3.24 23.89 -8.12
C HIS A 574 3.46 22.41 -7.81
N VAL A 575 2.53 21.82 -7.07
CA VAL A 575 2.44 20.38 -6.92
C VAL A 575 1.12 19.87 -7.46
N ASN A 576 1.18 18.78 -8.22
CA ASN A 576 0.01 17.98 -8.50
C ASN A 576 -0.25 17.03 -7.32
N VAL A 577 -1.50 17.00 -6.86
CA VAL A 577 -2.01 16.03 -5.88
C VAL A 577 -2.99 15.09 -6.58
N LEU A 578 -2.65 13.81 -6.58
CA LEU A 578 -3.47 12.73 -7.14
C LEU A 578 -3.98 11.84 -6.01
N GLY A 579 -5.17 11.25 -6.18
CA GLY A 579 -5.72 10.27 -5.24
C GLY A 579 -6.32 10.86 -3.94
N SER A 580 -6.64 12.17 -3.93
CA SER A 580 -7.38 12.80 -2.84
C SER A 580 -8.84 13.01 -3.24
N SER A 581 -9.80 12.80 -2.32
CA SER A 581 -11.20 13.19 -2.57
C SER A 581 -11.49 14.66 -2.25
N ARG A 582 -10.57 15.36 -1.61
CA ARG A 582 -10.75 16.74 -1.16
C ARG A 582 -9.68 17.66 -1.74
N ILE A 583 -10.07 18.88 -2.09
CA ILE A 583 -9.11 19.92 -2.46
C ILE A 583 -8.30 20.36 -1.24
N ALA A 584 -7.08 20.82 -1.48
CA ALA A 584 -6.20 21.38 -0.45
C ALA A 584 -6.70 22.76 0.00
N GLY A 585 -7.62 22.79 0.97
CA GLY A 585 -8.12 24.00 1.62
C GLY A 585 -7.14 24.59 2.65
N ILE A 586 -5.87 24.72 2.28
CA ILE A 586 -4.79 25.31 3.07
C ILE A 586 -4.26 26.53 2.32
N ASP A 587 -3.83 27.55 3.07
CA ASP A 587 -3.20 28.76 2.53
C ASP A 587 -2.11 28.41 1.50
N ARG A 588 -2.21 28.96 0.29
CA ARG A 588 -1.25 28.65 -0.79
C ARG A 588 0.17 29.00 -0.36
N GLY A 589 1.11 28.10 -0.66
CA GLY A 589 2.52 28.26 -0.30
C GLY A 589 2.86 27.89 1.15
N ARG A 590 1.91 27.40 1.96
CA ARG A 590 2.17 26.82 3.29
C ARG A 590 2.40 25.31 3.20
N PHE A 591 3.55 24.93 2.67
CA PHE A 591 3.94 23.54 2.48
C PHE A 591 4.07 22.78 3.80
N ASP A 592 4.46 23.46 4.88
CA ASP A 592 4.47 22.88 6.23
C ASP A 592 3.10 22.31 6.61
N ARG A 593 2.04 23.10 6.47
CA ARG A 593 0.65 22.70 6.76
C ARG A 593 0.09 21.75 5.70
N PHE A 594 0.47 21.94 4.45
CA PHE A 594 0.08 21.03 3.36
C PHE A 594 0.50 19.59 3.67
N TYR A 595 1.75 19.38 4.08
CA TYR A 595 2.24 18.04 4.47
C TYR A 595 1.67 17.61 5.83
N SER A 596 1.72 18.47 6.86
CA SER A 596 1.42 18.06 8.24
C SER A 596 -0.06 18.02 8.60
N GLU A 597 -0.93 18.70 7.85
CA GLU A 597 -2.36 18.79 8.15
C GLU A 597 -3.21 18.21 7.01
N PHE A 598 -3.06 18.72 5.79
CA PHE A 598 -3.93 18.28 4.68
C PHE A 598 -3.64 16.84 4.26
N LEU A 599 -2.40 16.54 3.84
CA LEU A 599 -2.04 15.21 3.38
C LEU A 599 -2.08 14.16 4.49
N ALA A 600 -1.63 14.54 5.70
CA ALA A 600 -1.77 13.71 6.90
C ALA A 600 -3.24 13.37 7.17
N GLY A 601 -4.13 14.37 7.17
CA GLY A 601 -5.57 14.15 7.38
C GLY A 601 -6.23 13.32 6.28
N ARG A 602 -5.77 13.40 5.02
CA ARG A 602 -6.23 12.49 3.96
C ARG A 602 -5.82 11.05 4.24
N THR A 603 -4.59 10.84 4.68
CA THR A 603 -4.11 9.50 5.06
C THR A 603 -4.86 8.96 6.28
N GLU A 604 -5.14 9.77 7.29
CA GLU A 604 -6.00 9.36 8.42
C GLU A 604 -7.41 8.96 7.96
N ALA A 605 -7.94 9.61 6.92
CA ALA A 605 -9.22 9.28 6.31
C ALA A 605 -9.20 8.02 5.40
N GLY A 606 -8.09 7.27 5.36
CA GLY A 606 -7.97 6.05 4.56
C GLY A 606 -7.39 6.25 3.16
N GLU A 607 -7.12 7.49 2.73
CA GLU A 607 -6.60 7.76 1.39
C GLU A 607 -5.07 7.64 1.27
N GLN A 608 -4.58 7.58 0.03
CA GLN A 608 -3.16 7.51 -0.26
C GLN A 608 -2.78 8.57 -1.31
N PRO A 609 -2.79 9.87 -0.94
CA PRO A 609 -2.50 10.94 -1.89
C PRO A 609 -1.03 10.90 -2.34
N ILE A 610 -0.82 11.25 -3.61
CA ILE A 610 0.50 11.28 -4.25
C ILE A 610 0.81 12.72 -4.61
N VAL A 611 2.03 13.15 -4.30
CA VAL A 611 2.54 14.47 -4.68
C VAL A 611 3.54 14.33 -5.83
N MET A 612 3.29 15.09 -6.90
CA MET A 612 4.19 15.31 -8.03
C MET A 612 4.67 16.76 -8.00
N MET A 613 5.98 16.97 -8.08
CA MET A 613 6.58 18.30 -8.18
C MET A 613 6.55 18.78 -9.64
N ASN A 614 5.78 19.83 -9.94
CA ASN A 614 5.61 20.37 -11.29
C ASN A 614 6.65 21.44 -11.61
N HIS A 615 7.42 21.23 -12.67
CA HIS A 615 8.46 22.14 -13.14
C HIS A 615 9.38 22.73 -12.06
N PRO A 616 9.89 21.94 -11.10
CA PRO A 616 10.74 22.46 -10.03
C PRO A 616 11.97 23.20 -10.51
N ARG A 617 12.43 24.12 -9.68
CA ARG A 617 13.73 24.79 -9.82
C ARG A 617 14.61 24.37 -8.64
N THR A 618 15.91 24.62 -8.74
CA THR A 618 16.88 24.23 -7.70
C THR A 618 17.68 25.39 -7.18
N PHE A 619 17.91 25.38 -5.86
CA PHE A 619 18.66 26.42 -5.17
C PHE A 619 20.16 26.07 -5.16
N ARG A 620 20.89 26.43 -6.23
CA ARG A 620 22.33 26.15 -6.38
C ARG A 620 23.18 27.40 -6.30
N GLN A 621 24.41 27.22 -5.82
CA GLN A 621 25.47 28.21 -5.98
C GLN A 621 26.01 28.13 -7.41
N ASN A 622 25.99 29.24 -8.14
CA ASN A 622 26.60 29.30 -9.45
C ASN A 622 28.13 29.38 -9.31
N LEU A 623 28.86 28.34 -9.74
CA LEU A 623 30.32 28.25 -9.57
C LEU A 623 31.12 29.11 -10.56
N GLU A 624 30.50 29.56 -11.68
CA GLU A 624 31.15 30.44 -12.65
C GLU A 624 31.19 31.90 -12.18
N THR A 625 30.33 32.26 -11.23
CA THR A 625 30.34 33.54 -10.53
C THR A 625 30.69 33.31 -9.06
N LEU A 626 31.98 33.38 -8.72
CA LEU A 626 32.54 33.26 -7.36
C LEU A 626 32.06 34.39 -6.40
N SER A 627 30.75 34.58 -6.24
CA SER A 627 30.17 35.71 -5.49
C SER A 627 28.91 35.39 -4.66
N GLY A 628 28.38 34.16 -4.67
CA GLY A 628 27.21 33.81 -3.84
C GLY A 628 25.86 34.19 -4.47
N SER A 629 25.78 34.10 -5.80
CA SER A 629 24.51 34.11 -6.55
C SER A 629 23.84 32.74 -6.42
N TRP A 630 22.54 32.77 -6.14
CA TRP A 630 21.70 31.58 -5.96
C TRP A 630 20.76 31.49 -7.15
N ASP A 631 20.88 30.42 -7.93
CA ASP A 631 20.11 30.31 -9.17
C ASP A 631 18.62 30.05 -8.89
N GLN A 632 17.79 30.91 -9.49
CA GLN A 632 16.46 30.57 -10.03
C GLN A 632 16.36 31.25 -11.42
N GLU A 633 17.47 31.16 -12.17
CA GLU A 633 17.82 31.93 -13.37
C GLU A 633 18.34 33.35 -13.06
N TYR A 634 19.52 33.62 -13.63
CA TYR A 634 20.38 34.81 -13.63
C TYR A 634 21.32 34.93 -12.42
N GLY A 635 22.63 34.81 -12.70
CA GLY A 635 23.76 35.05 -11.79
C GLY A 635 23.83 36.47 -11.22
N ILE A 636 22.79 36.83 -10.46
CA ILE A 636 22.54 38.10 -9.79
C ILE A 636 22.58 37.81 -8.29
N LEU A 637 23.29 38.63 -7.52
CA LEU A 637 23.34 38.48 -6.07
C LEU A 637 22.00 38.86 -5.45
N LEU A 638 21.55 38.18 -4.39
CA LEU A 638 20.33 38.60 -3.66
C LEU A 638 20.40 40.07 -3.23
N THR A 639 21.59 40.57 -2.88
CA THR A 639 21.81 41.98 -2.54
C THR A 639 21.60 42.94 -3.72
N GLU A 640 21.69 42.47 -4.96
CA GLU A 640 21.41 43.25 -6.18
C GLU A 640 19.91 43.32 -6.49
N ILE A 641 19.09 42.46 -5.89
CA ILE A 641 17.63 42.53 -5.97
C ILE A 641 17.13 43.57 -4.97
N SER A 642 16.81 44.77 -5.45
CA SER A 642 16.36 45.88 -4.61
C SER A 642 14.97 45.68 -3.97
N SER A 643 14.14 44.81 -4.55
CA SER A 643 12.79 44.52 -4.05
C SER A 643 12.77 43.33 -3.09
N GLY A 644 12.30 43.56 -1.86
CA GLY A 644 12.06 42.49 -0.90
C GLY A 644 11.02 41.46 -1.34
N SER A 645 10.05 41.83 -2.19
CA SER A 645 9.08 40.87 -2.74
C SER A 645 9.71 39.95 -3.79
N GLN A 646 10.60 40.47 -4.64
CA GLN A 646 11.35 39.67 -5.60
C GLN A 646 12.34 38.74 -4.89
N ARG A 647 12.97 39.19 -3.80
CA ARG A 647 13.81 38.32 -2.96
C ARG A 647 13.00 37.20 -2.30
N ARG A 648 11.79 37.48 -1.82
CA ARG A 648 10.88 36.46 -1.26
C ARG A 648 10.55 35.35 -2.26
N GLN A 649 10.25 35.71 -3.51
CA GLN A 649 9.90 34.74 -4.55
C GLN A 649 11.01 33.71 -4.82
N LYS A 650 12.28 34.07 -4.59
CA LYS A 650 13.43 33.17 -4.79
C LYS A 650 13.52 32.02 -3.78
N PHE A 651 12.79 32.07 -2.68
CA PHE A 651 12.81 31.05 -1.63
C PHE A 651 11.56 30.16 -1.60
N ASN A 652 10.52 30.51 -2.37
CA ASN A 652 9.19 29.89 -2.35
C ASN A 652 9.12 28.59 -3.19
N ASP A 653 10.20 27.80 -3.22
CA ASP A 653 10.27 26.58 -4.04
C ASP A 653 9.98 25.36 -3.15
N TYR A 654 8.82 24.73 -3.35
CA TYR A 654 8.34 23.54 -2.61
C TYR A 654 8.45 23.62 -1.08
N GLY A 655 8.28 24.82 -0.50
CA GLY A 655 8.28 25.00 0.94
C GLY A 655 9.64 25.15 1.58
N LEU A 656 10.73 25.32 0.80
CA LEU A 656 12.06 25.63 1.35
C LEU A 656 12.03 26.75 2.39
N ASP A 657 11.11 27.69 2.25
CA ASP A 657 10.95 28.84 3.11
C ASP A 657 10.08 28.63 4.35
N ASP A 658 9.37 27.51 4.44
CA ASP A 658 8.55 27.12 5.59
C ASP A 658 9.33 26.27 6.61
N PHE A 659 10.33 25.53 6.16
CA PHE A 659 11.08 24.61 7.01
C PHE A 659 12.31 25.25 7.66
N ALA A 660 12.59 24.85 8.90
CA ALA A 660 13.82 25.23 9.60
C ALA A 660 15.02 24.42 9.05
N PRO A 661 16.25 24.97 9.11
CA PRO A 661 16.64 26.27 9.68
C PRO A 661 16.34 27.50 8.80
N LEU A 662 16.04 27.34 7.50
CA LEU A 662 15.88 28.48 6.59
C LEU A 662 14.78 29.43 7.04
N SER A 663 13.60 28.94 7.43
CA SER A 663 12.48 29.77 7.89
C SER A 663 12.85 30.72 9.05
N GLY A 664 13.81 30.33 9.89
CA GLY A 664 14.32 31.14 11.00
C GLY A 664 15.30 32.25 10.60
N VAL A 665 15.99 32.12 9.46
CA VAL A 665 16.98 33.11 8.98
C VAL A 665 16.54 33.85 7.71
N ARG A 666 15.48 33.37 7.04
CA ARG A 666 14.95 33.85 5.76
C ARG A 666 14.78 35.36 5.71
N GLN A 667 14.21 35.96 6.75
CA GLN A 667 13.93 37.41 6.75
C GLN A 667 15.21 38.23 6.65
N ARG A 668 16.29 37.80 7.32
CA ARG A 668 17.60 38.48 7.25
C ARG A 668 18.23 38.35 5.86
N TRP A 669 18.00 37.23 5.16
CA TRP A 669 18.42 37.05 3.76
C TRP A 669 17.61 37.95 2.82
N ILE A 670 16.29 38.03 3.02
CA ILE A 670 15.39 38.94 2.27
C ILE A 670 15.72 40.40 2.55
N ASP A 671 16.20 40.76 3.73
CA ASP A 671 16.58 42.14 4.05
C ASP A 671 18.01 42.47 3.56
N GLY A 672 18.76 41.46 3.11
CA GLY A 672 20.15 41.60 2.67
C GLY A 672 21.13 41.84 3.82
N GLU A 673 20.74 41.50 5.06
CA GLU A 673 21.60 41.66 6.24
C GLU A 673 22.76 40.66 6.27
N VAL A 674 22.50 39.44 5.77
CA VAL A 674 23.49 38.37 5.62
C VAL A 674 23.22 37.60 4.33
N MET A 675 24.29 37.10 3.70
CA MET A 675 24.17 36.28 2.50
C MET A 675 23.66 34.88 2.87
N PRO A 676 22.94 34.17 1.98
CA PRO A 676 22.51 32.81 2.29
C PRO A 676 23.68 31.85 2.47
N GLU A 677 23.50 30.91 3.40
CA GLU A 677 24.46 29.88 3.72
C GLU A 677 24.03 28.55 3.11
N TYR A 678 24.91 27.89 2.37
CA TYR A 678 24.60 26.61 1.73
C TYR A 678 24.26 25.51 2.72
N SER A 679 24.93 25.47 3.88
CA SER A 679 24.61 24.52 4.96
C SER A 679 23.18 24.66 5.48
N VAL A 680 22.64 25.88 5.54
CA VAL A 680 21.24 26.12 5.95
C VAL A 680 20.28 25.55 4.91
N VAL A 681 20.56 25.74 3.62
CA VAL A 681 19.75 25.19 2.53
C VAL A 681 19.75 23.66 2.58
N VAL A 682 20.94 23.04 2.65
CA VAL A 682 21.09 21.57 2.70
C VAL A 682 20.37 20.98 3.92
N GLN A 683 20.50 21.60 5.09
CA GLN A 683 19.81 21.14 6.29
C GLN A 683 18.29 21.30 6.17
N THR A 684 17.82 22.37 5.53
CA THR A 684 16.39 22.59 5.29
C THR A 684 15.81 21.60 4.29
N LEU A 685 16.57 21.28 3.22
CA LEU A 685 16.21 20.23 2.27
C LEU A 685 16.03 18.87 2.95
N ALA A 686 16.88 18.53 3.93
CA ALA A 686 16.72 17.31 4.69
C ALA A 686 15.42 17.29 5.51
N THR A 687 15.02 18.42 6.11
CA THR A 687 13.75 18.55 6.83
C THR A 687 12.54 18.49 5.88
N LEU A 688 12.61 19.18 4.74
CA LEU A 688 11.59 19.11 3.69
C LEU A 688 11.45 17.68 3.14
N TRP A 689 12.56 17.00 2.88
CA TRP A 689 12.56 15.60 2.47
C TRP A 689 11.83 14.73 3.48
N GLN A 690 12.11 14.85 4.77
CA GLN A 690 11.42 14.08 5.82
C GLN A 690 9.90 14.34 5.84
N ALA A 691 9.49 15.60 5.71
CA ALA A 691 8.07 15.97 5.69
C ALA A 691 7.35 15.47 4.42
N SER A 692 8.03 15.54 3.28
CA SER A 692 7.46 15.17 1.98
C SER A 692 7.54 13.68 1.66
N ALA A 693 8.46 12.93 2.29
CA ALA A 693 8.75 11.53 2.00
C ALA A 693 7.54 10.58 2.00
N PRO A 694 6.50 10.74 2.85
CA PRO A 694 5.31 9.90 2.77
C PRO A 694 4.51 10.08 1.49
N TYR A 695 4.61 11.23 0.82
CA TYR A 695 3.68 11.65 -0.24
C TYR A 695 4.35 11.93 -1.60
N ALA A 696 5.52 12.57 -1.58
CA ALA A 696 6.24 12.96 -2.78
C ALA A 696 6.82 11.72 -3.48
N ARG A 697 6.49 11.54 -4.76
CA ARG A 697 6.90 10.38 -5.56
C ARG A 697 7.48 10.74 -6.90
N LEU A 698 7.01 11.85 -7.49
CA LEU A 698 7.24 12.17 -8.89
C LEU A 698 7.81 13.58 -9.02
N MET A 699 8.61 13.79 -10.05
CA MET A 699 9.16 15.08 -10.40
C MET A 699 9.09 15.28 -11.90
N GLU A 700 8.45 16.36 -12.33
CA GLU A 700 8.38 16.70 -13.74
C GLU A 700 9.75 17.14 -14.26
N VAL A 701 10.21 16.48 -15.33
CA VAL A 701 11.51 16.77 -15.97
C VAL A 701 11.39 17.38 -17.36
N THR A 702 10.17 17.66 -17.83
CA THR A 702 9.91 18.39 -19.08
C THR A 702 10.35 19.86 -18.97
N LEU A 703 10.76 20.46 -20.09
CA LEU A 703 11.21 21.86 -20.15
C LEU A 703 10.16 22.85 -20.66
N ASN A 704 9.40 22.45 -21.67
CA ASN A 704 8.41 23.32 -22.33
C ASN A 704 7.01 22.79 -22.10
N ARG A 705 6.06 23.73 -22.11
CA ARG A 705 4.64 23.41 -22.17
C ARG A 705 4.28 22.92 -23.57
N GLY A 706 3.34 22.00 -23.68
CA GLY A 706 2.73 21.58 -24.94
C GLY A 706 1.72 22.61 -25.44
N THR A 707 2.13 23.86 -25.66
CA THR A 707 1.21 24.96 -26.01
C THR A 707 0.79 24.98 -27.47
N GLU A 708 1.60 24.45 -28.39
CA GLU A 708 1.43 24.61 -29.84
C GLU A 708 1.44 23.24 -30.54
N PHE A 709 0.77 23.12 -31.69
CA PHE A 709 0.95 22.00 -32.62
C PHE A 709 2.23 22.22 -33.43
N ALA A 710 3.32 21.67 -32.92
CA ALA A 710 4.66 21.85 -33.44
C ALA A 710 4.97 21.01 -34.71
N ASP A 711 5.91 21.49 -35.53
CA ASP A 711 6.57 20.69 -36.57
C ASP A 711 7.45 19.57 -35.98
N GLU A 712 8.02 18.68 -36.81
CA GLU A 712 8.81 17.54 -36.32
C GLU A 712 9.98 17.92 -35.39
N THR A 713 10.59 19.11 -35.57
CA THR A 713 11.67 19.60 -34.70
C THR A 713 11.18 20.18 -33.39
N ALA A 714 9.98 20.76 -33.36
CA ALA A 714 9.37 21.30 -32.15
C ALA A 714 8.58 20.26 -31.32
N ARG A 715 8.42 19.03 -31.85
CA ARG A 715 7.83 17.89 -31.12
C ARG A 715 8.71 17.33 -30.00
N ASN A 716 10.01 17.61 -29.98
CA ASN A 716 10.89 17.28 -28.86
C ASN A 716 11.27 18.56 -28.09
N PRO A 717 10.67 18.82 -26.91
CA PRO A 717 10.85 20.08 -26.19
C PRO A 717 12.27 20.27 -25.64
N SER A 718 13.08 19.22 -25.60
CA SER A 718 14.46 19.27 -25.13
C SER A 718 15.46 19.71 -26.19
N LEU A 719 15.05 19.75 -27.46
CA LEU A 719 15.92 20.06 -28.59
C LEU A 719 15.66 21.45 -29.16
N SER A 720 16.75 22.11 -29.53
CA SER A 720 16.72 23.33 -30.34
C SER A 720 17.72 23.18 -31.47
N VAL A 721 17.28 23.46 -32.69
CA VAL A 721 18.12 23.42 -33.88
C VAL A 721 18.39 24.86 -34.30
N ALA A 722 19.66 25.27 -34.24
CA ALA A 722 20.09 26.58 -34.75
C ALA A 722 19.99 26.63 -36.28
N GLU A 723 19.95 27.84 -36.87
CA GLU A 723 19.88 28.03 -38.32
C GLU A 723 21.03 27.36 -39.10
N ASP A 724 22.18 27.15 -38.45
CA ASP A 724 23.34 26.47 -39.02
C ASP A 724 23.28 24.93 -38.91
N GLY A 725 22.19 24.39 -38.36
CA GLY A 725 21.98 22.97 -38.13
C GLY A 725 22.55 22.45 -36.81
N THR A 726 23.13 23.30 -35.95
CA THR A 726 23.63 22.89 -34.64
C THR A 726 22.46 22.54 -33.72
N ILE A 727 22.43 21.31 -33.23
CA ILE A 727 21.45 20.85 -32.24
C ILE A 727 22.01 21.15 -30.85
N SER A 728 21.24 21.86 -30.03
CA SER A 728 21.53 22.05 -28.61
C SER A 728 20.42 21.44 -27.76
N ARG A 729 20.82 20.71 -26.70
CA ARG A 729 19.92 20.02 -25.79
C ARG A 729 19.93 20.68 -24.42
N ARG A 730 18.74 20.90 -23.87
CA ARG A 730 18.53 21.20 -22.45
C ARG A 730 17.67 20.08 -21.89
N VAL A 731 17.93 19.62 -20.66
CA VAL A 731 17.05 18.68 -19.93
C VAL A 731 17.07 19.01 -18.44
N LYS A 732 15.94 18.82 -17.74
CA LYS A 732 15.89 19.04 -16.27
C LYS A 732 16.45 17.87 -15.45
N VAL A 733 16.69 16.73 -16.10
CA VAL A 733 17.23 15.51 -15.46
C VAL A 733 18.58 15.81 -14.79
N HIS A 734 19.54 16.34 -15.56
CA HIS A 734 20.90 16.62 -15.08
C HIS A 734 21.12 18.00 -14.47
N SER A 735 20.14 18.89 -14.62
CA SER A 735 20.00 20.01 -13.71
C SER A 735 19.19 19.51 -12.50
N ASP A 736 17.92 19.82 -12.44
CA ASP A 736 17.12 19.89 -11.23
C ASP A 736 16.92 18.55 -10.55
N TRP A 737 16.64 17.48 -11.29
CA TRP A 737 16.29 16.18 -10.71
C TRP A 737 17.47 15.53 -9.98
N ASP A 738 18.66 15.52 -10.59
CA ASP A 738 19.90 15.03 -9.97
C ASP A 738 20.24 15.73 -8.65
N TYR A 739 19.85 17.01 -8.50
CA TYR A 739 20.04 17.74 -7.25
C TYR A 739 19.09 17.25 -6.15
N TYR A 740 17.80 17.06 -6.42
CA TYR A 740 16.90 16.51 -5.41
C TYR A 740 17.32 15.08 -5.02
N LEU A 741 17.70 14.24 -5.99
CA LEU A 741 18.18 12.88 -5.72
C LEU A 741 19.43 12.88 -4.83
N SER A 742 20.43 13.70 -5.14
CA SER A 742 21.68 13.80 -4.35
C SER A 742 21.49 14.39 -2.95
N HIS A 743 20.31 14.95 -2.64
CA HIS A 743 19.91 15.41 -1.31
C HIS A 743 18.94 14.47 -0.59
N GLY A 744 18.78 13.24 -1.08
CA GLY A 744 18.04 12.16 -0.41
C GLY A 744 16.59 11.99 -0.84
N PHE A 745 16.07 12.88 -1.70
CA PHE A 745 14.71 12.72 -2.23
C PHE A 745 14.60 11.46 -3.08
N ARG A 746 13.47 10.76 -2.93
CA ARG A 746 13.17 9.54 -3.68
C ARG A 746 12.10 9.82 -4.72
N LEU A 747 12.50 10.43 -5.84
CA LEU A 747 11.61 10.92 -6.89
C LEU A 747 11.86 10.20 -8.21
N ALA A 748 10.79 9.72 -8.85
CA ALA A 748 10.87 9.26 -10.23
C ALA A 748 10.66 10.41 -11.22
N PRO A 749 11.33 10.38 -12.39
CA PRO A 749 11.14 11.40 -13.40
C PRO A 749 9.83 11.13 -14.15
N VAL A 750 9.07 12.18 -14.40
CA VAL A 750 7.87 12.13 -15.24
C VAL A 750 7.93 13.21 -16.31
N ALA A 751 7.36 12.91 -17.47
CA ALA A 751 7.27 13.85 -18.58
C ALA A 751 5.79 14.16 -18.83
N SER A 752 5.39 15.39 -18.56
CA SER A 752 4.05 15.88 -18.85
C SER A 752 4.11 17.12 -19.73
N HIS A 753 2.94 17.58 -20.17
CA HIS A 753 2.83 18.64 -21.17
C HIS A 753 2.45 19.98 -20.55
N ASP A 754 1.95 20.01 -19.32
CA ASP A 754 1.40 21.24 -18.72
C ASP A 754 0.42 21.92 -19.71
N ASN A 755 -0.48 21.11 -20.28
CA ASN A 755 -1.36 21.52 -21.36
C ASN A 755 -2.30 22.62 -20.87
N HIS A 756 -2.13 23.83 -21.38
CA HIS A 756 -3.07 24.94 -21.16
C HIS A 756 -3.96 25.20 -22.38
N TYR A 757 -3.70 24.57 -23.52
CA TYR A 757 -4.49 24.71 -24.75
C TYR A 757 -5.18 23.39 -25.07
N ALA A 758 -6.18 23.43 -25.95
CA ALA A 758 -7.00 22.27 -26.30
C ALA A 758 -6.27 21.26 -27.22
N ASN A 759 -5.15 20.72 -26.76
CA ASN A 759 -4.23 19.85 -27.52
C ASN A 759 -3.61 18.73 -26.65
N TRP A 760 -4.32 18.25 -25.63
CA TRP A 760 -3.83 17.24 -24.68
C TRP A 760 -3.26 15.99 -25.40
N GLY A 761 -1.99 15.69 -25.14
CA GLY A 761 -1.25 14.60 -25.79
C GLY A 761 -0.69 14.92 -27.18
N ALA A 762 -1.15 15.98 -27.85
CA ALA A 762 -0.76 16.31 -29.23
C ALA A 762 0.26 17.47 -29.34
N GLY A 763 0.55 18.18 -28.26
CA GLY A 763 1.50 19.30 -28.26
C GLY A 763 2.96 18.91 -28.49
N HIS A 764 3.39 17.77 -27.94
CA HIS A 764 4.73 17.20 -28.17
C HIS A 764 4.76 15.70 -27.81
N THR A 765 5.84 15.00 -28.17
CA THR A 765 5.93 13.53 -28.04
C THR A 765 6.28 13.04 -26.63
N SER A 766 6.70 13.93 -25.72
CA SER A 766 7.05 13.49 -24.37
C SER A 766 5.88 12.82 -23.65
N ARG A 767 6.15 11.71 -22.94
CA ARG A 767 5.17 10.91 -22.19
C ARG A 767 5.73 10.50 -20.85
N THR A 768 4.85 10.46 -19.87
CA THR A 768 5.06 9.64 -18.67
C THR A 768 4.66 8.22 -19.01
N ALA A 769 5.57 7.29 -18.83
CA ALA A 769 5.31 5.88 -18.99
C ALA A 769 5.10 5.25 -17.61
N ILE A 770 3.96 4.59 -17.40
CA ILE A 770 3.60 3.90 -16.16
C ILE A 770 3.65 2.39 -16.42
N VAL A 771 4.42 1.68 -15.59
CA VAL A 771 4.50 0.23 -15.61
C VAL A 771 3.51 -0.35 -14.62
N ALA A 772 2.44 -0.97 -15.13
CA ALA A 772 1.32 -1.45 -14.32
C ALA A 772 0.75 -2.77 -14.86
N ASP A 773 0.01 -3.48 -14.00
CA ASP A 773 -0.60 -4.77 -14.33
C ASP A 773 -1.81 -4.63 -15.27
N GLN A 774 -2.51 -3.49 -15.20
CA GLN A 774 -3.71 -3.21 -15.99
C GLN A 774 -3.93 -1.70 -16.16
N LEU A 775 -4.66 -1.31 -17.20
CA LEU A 775 -5.05 0.07 -17.46
C LEU A 775 -6.30 0.44 -16.64
N SER A 776 -6.10 0.72 -15.35
CA SER A 776 -7.16 1.19 -14.44
C SER A 776 -6.62 2.24 -13.47
N SER A 777 -7.48 3.16 -13.02
CA SER A 777 -7.08 4.25 -12.11
C SER A 777 -6.39 3.72 -10.85
N ALA A 778 -6.91 2.64 -10.26
CA ALA A 778 -6.31 2.01 -9.08
C ALA A 778 -4.91 1.47 -9.37
N SER A 779 -4.71 0.77 -10.50
CA SER A 779 -3.42 0.19 -10.85
C SER A 779 -2.39 1.26 -11.24
N LEU A 780 -2.80 2.31 -11.95
CA LEU A 780 -1.92 3.43 -12.28
C LEU A 780 -1.50 4.19 -11.02
N LEU A 781 -2.44 4.52 -10.12
CA LEU A 781 -2.12 5.20 -8.86
C LEU A 781 -1.19 4.37 -7.97
N ASP A 782 -1.34 3.05 -7.93
CA ASP A 782 -0.41 2.17 -7.21
C ASP A 782 1.01 2.20 -7.82
N ALA A 783 1.10 2.12 -9.15
CA ALA A 783 2.39 2.21 -9.85
C ALA A 783 3.08 3.57 -9.63
N LEU A 784 2.32 4.68 -9.61
CA LEU A 784 2.83 6.00 -9.25
C LEU A 784 3.34 6.04 -7.79
N ARG A 785 2.61 5.43 -6.84
CA ARG A 785 3.02 5.33 -5.42
C ARG A 785 4.33 4.56 -5.26
N THR A 786 4.53 3.50 -6.05
CA THR A 786 5.75 2.69 -6.03
C THR A 786 6.82 3.17 -7.01
N ARG A 787 6.63 4.34 -7.64
CA ARG A 787 7.58 4.93 -8.61
C ARG A 787 7.90 4.00 -9.79
N SER A 788 6.98 3.12 -10.15
CA SER A 788 7.09 2.23 -11.30
C SER A 788 6.79 2.98 -12.60
N VAL A 789 7.61 4.00 -12.88
CA VAL A 789 7.44 4.96 -13.97
C VAL A 789 8.77 5.33 -14.61
N TYR A 790 8.71 5.96 -15.78
CA TYR A 790 9.84 6.64 -16.39
C TYR A 790 9.35 7.79 -17.28
N ALA A 791 10.25 8.71 -17.59
CA ALA A 791 10.00 9.78 -18.55
C ALA A 791 10.54 9.37 -19.92
N SER A 792 9.78 9.63 -20.99
CA SER A 792 10.17 9.35 -22.37
C SER A 792 9.89 10.57 -23.25
N GLU A 793 10.76 10.86 -24.20
CA GLU A 793 10.51 11.77 -25.33
C GLU A 793 9.90 11.03 -26.53
N ASP A 794 9.86 9.70 -26.45
CA ASP A 794 9.20 8.81 -27.40
C ASP A 794 7.80 8.40 -26.90
N GLU A 795 6.88 8.20 -27.83
CA GLU A 795 5.46 7.94 -27.56
C GLU A 795 5.17 6.48 -27.17
N ASN A 796 6.07 5.53 -27.45
CA ASN A 796 5.84 4.10 -27.22
C ASN A 796 7.09 3.26 -26.86
N LEU A 797 8.27 3.87 -26.70
CA LEU A 797 9.47 3.20 -26.18
C LEU A 797 9.23 2.56 -24.81
N SER A 798 9.30 1.23 -24.72
CA SER A 798 9.29 0.45 -23.47
C SER A 798 10.68 0.37 -22.84
N LEU A 799 10.79 0.78 -21.57
CA LEU A 799 12.03 0.71 -20.79
C LEU A 799 11.83 -0.11 -19.50
N GLY A 800 12.59 -1.21 -19.40
CA GLY A 800 12.79 -1.98 -18.18
C GLY A 800 14.17 -1.75 -17.59
N PHE A 801 14.25 -1.48 -16.30
CA PHE A 801 15.50 -1.47 -15.55
C PHE A 801 15.33 -2.26 -14.27
N TYR A 802 16.17 -3.29 -14.09
CA TYR A 802 16.11 -4.22 -12.98
C TYR A 802 17.48 -4.40 -12.35
N VAL A 803 17.52 -4.67 -11.04
CA VAL A 803 18.74 -5.04 -10.31
C VAL A 803 18.51 -6.33 -9.52
N ALA A 804 19.57 -7.11 -9.34
CA ALA A 804 19.56 -8.40 -8.62
C ALA A 804 18.51 -9.39 -9.18
N GLY A 805 18.22 -9.27 -10.49
CA GLY A 805 17.23 -10.09 -11.20
C GLY A 805 15.79 -9.97 -10.69
N ARG A 806 15.47 -8.95 -9.87
CA ARG A 806 14.17 -8.89 -9.19
C ARG A 806 13.66 -7.50 -8.78
N VAL A 807 14.53 -6.51 -8.60
CA VAL A 807 14.14 -5.17 -8.16
C VAL A 807 13.97 -4.28 -9.38
N PRO A 808 12.73 -3.89 -9.76
CA PRO A 808 12.51 -2.99 -10.88
C PRO A 808 12.82 -1.53 -10.50
N MET A 809 12.94 -0.67 -11.51
CA MET A 809 12.98 0.79 -11.35
C MET A 809 11.86 1.30 -10.44
N GLY A 810 12.18 2.29 -9.61
CA GLY A 810 11.31 2.76 -8.52
C GLY A 810 11.49 1.98 -7.21
N GLY A 811 12.05 0.78 -7.28
CA GLY A 811 12.26 -0.13 -6.17
C GLY A 811 13.51 0.14 -5.34
N GLU A 812 13.62 -0.61 -4.25
CA GLU A 812 14.71 -0.50 -3.29
C GLU A 812 15.36 -1.87 -3.09
N LEU A 813 16.68 -1.89 -3.02
CA LEU A 813 17.50 -3.07 -2.79
C LEU A 813 18.34 -2.88 -1.53
N GLN A 814 18.21 -3.80 -0.57
CA GLN A 814 19.16 -3.92 0.54
C GLN A 814 20.09 -5.10 0.27
N THR A 815 21.41 -4.87 0.34
CA THR A 815 22.39 -5.90 0.00
C THR A 815 23.69 -5.72 0.78
N THR A 816 24.38 -6.82 1.08
CA THR A 816 25.74 -6.83 1.63
C THR A 816 26.79 -7.05 0.54
N GLU A 817 26.35 -7.33 -0.69
CA GLU A 817 27.23 -7.52 -1.83
C GLU A 817 27.89 -6.19 -2.22
N ARG A 818 29.11 -6.25 -2.75
CA ARG A 818 29.84 -5.05 -3.23
C ARG A 818 29.40 -4.60 -4.61
N THR A 819 28.81 -5.51 -5.36
CA THR A 819 28.28 -5.27 -6.69
C THR A 819 27.04 -6.10 -6.94
N VAL A 820 26.11 -5.56 -7.70
CA VAL A 820 24.85 -6.22 -8.05
C VAL A 820 24.65 -6.18 -9.57
N GLN A 821 24.08 -7.26 -10.13
CA GLN A 821 23.79 -7.30 -11.56
C GLN A 821 22.60 -6.39 -11.87
N ALA A 822 22.76 -5.52 -12.87
CA ALA A 822 21.69 -4.78 -13.49
C ALA A 822 21.33 -5.38 -14.85
N GLN A 823 20.04 -5.33 -15.18
CA GLN A 823 19.46 -5.75 -16.45
C GLN A 823 18.61 -4.62 -17.00
N ILE A 824 18.81 -4.27 -18.26
CA ILE A 824 18.06 -3.24 -18.97
C ILE A 824 17.40 -3.90 -20.18
N VAL A 825 16.11 -3.67 -20.36
CA VAL A 825 15.32 -4.20 -21.47
C VAL A 825 14.68 -3.05 -22.23
N LEU A 826 14.88 -3.01 -23.54
CA LEU A 826 14.30 -2.01 -24.43
C LEU A 826 13.43 -2.70 -25.48
N SER A 827 12.27 -2.10 -25.75
CA SER A 827 11.42 -2.52 -26.86
C SER A 827 10.69 -1.32 -27.41
N ASP A 828 10.80 -1.10 -28.71
CA ASP A 828 10.15 -0.01 -29.42
C ASP A 828 9.56 -0.56 -30.72
N PRO A 829 8.23 -0.44 -30.93
CA PRO A 829 7.57 -0.99 -32.10
C PRO A 829 7.85 -0.21 -33.40
N ASP A 830 8.26 1.06 -33.36
CA ASP A 830 8.45 1.90 -34.54
C ASP A 830 9.88 2.41 -34.76
N TYR A 831 10.76 2.28 -33.76
CA TYR A 831 12.19 2.55 -33.88
C TYR A 831 13.05 1.29 -34.11
N THR A 832 13.89 1.34 -35.14
CA THR A 832 14.80 0.22 -35.52
C THR A 832 16.28 0.60 -35.52
N GLY A 833 16.61 1.86 -35.20
CA GLY A 833 17.97 2.36 -35.13
C GLY A 833 18.69 1.96 -33.83
N PRO A 834 19.99 2.27 -33.68
CA PRO A 834 20.74 1.93 -32.49
C PRO A 834 20.43 2.88 -31.31
N TYR A 835 20.53 2.36 -30.10
CA TYR A 835 20.43 3.14 -28.87
C TYR A 835 21.81 3.40 -28.25
N GLU A 836 21.99 4.55 -27.62
CA GLU A 836 23.02 4.79 -26.62
C GLU A 836 22.39 4.64 -25.22
N VAL A 837 22.87 3.67 -24.45
CA VAL A 837 22.40 3.39 -23.09
C VAL A 837 23.48 3.80 -22.09
N ARG A 838 23.14 4.73 -21.20
CA ARG A 838 23.99 5.22 -20.13
C ARG A 838 23.41 4.85 -18.78
N VAL A 839 24.28 4.40 -17.88
CA VAL A 839 23.89 4.07 -16.51
C VAL A 839 24.58 5.04 -15.56
N TYR A 840 23.78 5.71 -14.75
CA TYR A 840 24.23 6.67 -13.77
C TYR A 840 24.18 6.07 -12.36
N GLN A 841 25.17 6.41 -11.52
CA GLN A 841 25.17 6.09 -10.09
C GLN A 841 25.46 7.34 -9.27
N GLY A 842 24.73 7.53 -8.16
CA GLY A 842 24.90 8.68 -7.28
C GLY A 842 24.78 8.34 -5.79
N ALA A 843 25.11 9.32 -4.96
CA ALA A 843 25.05 9.25 -3.50
C ALA A 843 24.33 10.49 -2.92
N PHE A 844 23.90 10.39 -1.67
CA PHE A 844 23.24 11.44 -0.90
C PHE A 844 24.26 12.38 -0.25
N ASN A 845 25.19 12.90 -1.05
CA ASN A 845 26.27 13.77 -0.62
C ASN A 845 26.19 15.16 -1.30
N GLY A 846 25.12 15.44 -2.03
CA GLY A 846 24.92 16.68 -2.80
C GLY A 846 25.74 16.76 -4.09
N GLU A 847 26.49 15.72 -4.46
CA GLU A 847 27.23 15.66 -5.72
C GLU A 847 26.36 15.07 -6.83
N ASN A 848 26.55 15.54 -8.06
CA ASN A 848 25.85 14.98 -9.22
C ASN A 848 26.22 13.51 -9.43
N PRO A 849 25.28 12.68 -9.90
CA PRO A 849 25.57 11.29 -10.24
C PRO A 849 26.56 11.20 -11.41
N THR A 850 27.27 10.07 -11.48
CA THR A 850 28.30 9.81 -12.48
C THR A 850 27.89 8.68 -13.42
N VAL A 851 28.28 8.80 -14.69
CA VAL A 851 28.09 7.73 -15.69
C VAL A 851 29.08 6.60 -15.39
N VAL A 852 28.57 5.41 -15.04
CA VAL A 852 29.38 4.21 -14.78
C VAL A 852 29.45 3.27 -15.98
N SER A 853 28.53 3.41 -16.93
CA SER A 853 28.51 2.66 -18.17
C SER A 853 27.88 3.49 -19.29
N SER A 854 28.42 3.38 -20.49
CA SER A 854 27.88 3.98 -21.72
C SER A 854 28.11 3.00 -22.86
N GLN A 855 27.04 2.47 -23.44
CA GLN A 855 27.12 1.42 -24.46
C GLN A 855 26.18 1.73 -25.62
N THR A 856 26.63 1.45 -26.84
CA THR A 856 25.76 1.47 -28.02
C THR A 856 25.23 0.06 -28.26
N VAL A 857 23.90 -0.06 -28.35
CA VAL A 857 23.20 -1.32 -28.59
C VAL A 857 22.36 -1.22 -29.86
N PRO A 858 22.15 -2.32 -30.61
CA PRO A 858 21.34 -2.29 -31.83
C PRO A 858 19.85 -2.01 -31.54
N GLY A 859 19.09 -1.69 -32.59
CA GLY A 859 17.64 -1.50 -32.51
C GLY A 859 16.83 -2.79 -32.45
N GLY A 860 15.54 -2.65 -32.13
CA GLY A 860 14.63 -3.77 -31.82
C GLY A 860 14.68 -4.20 -30.35
N TRP A 861 14.11 -5.36 -30.03
CA TRP A 861 14.13 -5.91 -28.67
C TRP A 861 15.56 -6.17 -28.21
N THR A 862 15.98 -5.50 -27.14
CA THR A 862 17.37 -5.46 -26.70
C THR A 862 17.48 -5.64 -25.20
N GLU A 863 18.49 -6.41 -24.79
CA GLU A 863 18.83 -6.63 -23.39
C GLU A 863 20.30 -6.31 -23.12
N LEU A 864 20.57 -5.54 -22.05
CA LEU A 864 21.91 -5.24 -21.56
C LEU A 864 22.06 -5.68 -20.10
N SER A 865 23.12 -6.44 -19.81
CA SER A 865 23.50 -6.83 -18.44
C SER A 865 24.85 -6.22 -18.05
N LEU A 866 24.95 -5.66 -16.85
CA LEU A 866 26.18 -5.09 -16.30
C LEU A 866 26.24 -5.21 -14.77
N MET A 867 27.39 -4.95 -14.17
CA MET A 867 27.55 -4.91 -12.70
C MET A 867 27.57 -3.46 -12.20
N LEU A 868 26.75 -3.17 -11.20
CA LEU A 868 26.72 -1.88 -10.50
C LEU A 868 27.46 -1.97 -9.18
N SER A 869 28.12 -0.88 -8.75
CA SER A 869 28.67 -0.81 -7.40
C SER A 869 27.57 -0.55 -6.38
N THR A 870 27.59 -1.22 -5.25
CA THR A 870 26.65 -0.94 -4.14
C THR A 870 27.12 0.19 -3.22
N GLY A 871 28.31 0.76 -3.47
CA GLY A 871 28.79 1.94 -2.76
C GLY A 871 28.03 3.22 -3.12
N ALA A 872 27.29 3.22 -4.22
CA ALA A 872 26.34 4.27 -4.57
C ALA A 872 24.95 3.97 -3.97
N GLN A 873 24.20 5.02 -3.63
CA GLN A 873 22.90 4.90 -2.97
C GLN A 873 21.73 4.81 -3.94
N TYR A 874 21.94 5.16 -5.21
CA TYR A 874 20.95 4.97 -6.27
C TYR A 874 21.61 4.80 -7.64
N ALA A 875 20.88 4.19 -8.56
CA ALA A 875 21.24 4.10 -9.98
C ALA A 875 20.01 4.33 -10.86
N TYR A 876 20.19 4.90 -12.05
CA TYR A 876 19.14 5.03 -13.07
C TYR A 876 19.74 4.91 -14.47
N VAL A 877 18.86 4.72 -15.46
CA VAL A 877 19.21 4.51 -16.85
C VAL A 877 18.74 5.69 -17.68
N GLU A 878 19.62 6.15 -18.56
CA GLU A 878 19.32 7.05 -19.66
C GLU A 878 19.46 6.27 -20.96
N VAL A 879 18.46 6.40 -21.82
CA VAL A 879 18.44 5.83 -23.17
C VAL A 879 18.32 6.96 -24.16
N ARG A 880 19.10 6.90 -25.24
CA ARG A 880 19.00 7.82 -26.36
C ARG A 880 18.89 7.03 -27.66
N GLU A 881 17.86 7.29 -28.43
CA GLU A 881 17.76 6.86 -29.82
C GLU A 881 18.73 7.69 -30.66
N ILE A 882 19.72 7.06 -31.29
CA ILE A 882 20.84 7.79 -31.92
C ILE A 882 20.37 8.57 -33.16
N ASP A 883 19.39 8.01 -33.90
CA ASP A 883 18.97 8.59 -35.19
C ASP A 883 17.88 9.67 -35.03
N SER A 884 16.97 9.51 -34.07
CA SER A 884 15.87 10.45 -33.80
C SER A 884 16.22 11.48 -32.73
N ASP A 885 17.29 11.23 -31.97
CA ASP A 885 17.68 12.00 -30.79
C ASP A 885 16.57 12.08 -29.73
N ARG A 886 15.68 11.09 -29.62
CA ARG A 886 14.74 10.98 -28.49
C ARG A 886 15.43 10.34 -27.30
N MET A 887 15.02 10.73 -26.10
CA MET A 887 15.59 10.23 -24.84
C MET A 887 14.53 9.67 -23.90
N ALA A 888 14.93 8.73 -23.05
CA ALA A 888 14.14 8.25 -21.93
C ALA A 888 14.99 8.07 -20.66
N TRP A 889 14.38 8.28 -19.49
CA TRP A 889 15.03 8.20 -18.19
C TRP A 889 14.23 7.36 -17.21
N SER A 890 14.80 6.26 -16.74
CA SER A 890 14.16 5.37 -15.78
C SER A 890 13.95 6.04 -14.42
N ALA A 891 12.96 5.58 -13.64
CA ALA A 891 13.01 5.80 -12.21
C ALA A 891 14.31 5.22 -11.62
N PRO A 892 14.85 5.79 -10.52
CA PRO A 892 16.01 5.23 -9.86
C PRO A 892 15.66 3.92 -9.16
N ILE A 893 16.67 3.05 -9.03
CA ILE A 893 16.68 1.98 -8.03
C ILE A 893 17.56 2.44 -6.89
N TRP A 894 17.02 2.45 -5.67
CA TRP A 894 17.78 2.81 -4.47
C TRP A 894 18.49 1.58 -3.92
N ILE A 895 19.80 1.69 -3.70
CA ILE A 895 20.66 0.60 -3.25
C ILE A 895 21.22 0.98 -1.89
N THR A 896 20.94 0.17 -0.88
CA THR A 896 21.50 0.34 0.47
C THR A 896 22.48 -0.78 0.73
N ALA A 897 23.78 -0.46 0.65
CA ALA A 897 24.84 -1.36 1.09
C ALA A 897 24.90 -1.41 2.63
N ARG A 898 25.03 -2.61 3.17
CA ARG A 898 25.22 -2.87 4.61
C ARG A 898 26.66 -3.19 4.96
#